data_AF-A0A8C5QVF3-F1
#
_entry.id   AF-A0A8C5QVF3-F1
#
_cell.length_a   1.000
_cell.length_b   1.000
_cell.length_c   1.000
_cell.angle_alpha   90.00
_cell.angle_beta   90.00
_cell.angle_gamma   90.00
#
_symmetry.space_group_name_H-M   'P 1'
#
loop_
_entity.id
_entity.type
_entity.pdbx_description
1 polymer ?
#
loop_
_entity_poly.entity_id
_entity_poly.type
_entity_poly.pdbx_seq_one_letter_code
_entity_poly.pdbx_strand_id
1 'polypeptide(L)'
;MAGIPLYFVDLQDDLDDYGFEDYGPDCESMRITAFLDIPGQDNLTPLGRLEKYAFSENIFNRQIIARGLLDVLRDFSSNEEDFLTVMEIVVRLSEDPEPTVRTELIEQIPQITIFLQESRPHFPKAFSEYLLPIVVRYQTDPNNQVRKVTQEALLILLEQGLIDQSDLENKVCPILLDLSGPENDDEYKVDAVNIICKMISLLGKQTVEQMLLPRFCDLCSDTKLFQVRKVCAANFGDVCNAVGQEATEKFLIPKFLELCSDSAWGMRKVCAECFMSVSYTTSSEVRRRQLSPLFITLISDPCRWVRQTAFQSLGPFISTFANPSSAGLYVKEDGTLSIRSTPDDSTHDFSSSRIIQDPAVPCSASTGDKPRRCHTESSGATHRMLPAEETPSRCKKTPGCHKPGEPCLSDVFNSFLYWRSPLPDISEELEMLHVERPGVDRKQDLNANSLCNAYMDRNSIQMVIQSLQGHLDDPDIQAQVQVLSAALRAAELDAISPDDAQGSIMQFHKMSCPDCLRPPDEHPAERIDLSQSIGSVYEREDGEQCTDSTADDDKVKVQDVVPQPLLDQYLSMTDPARAQTVDTEITKHCAYSLPGVALTLGRQNWHCLKDTYETLAGDVQWKVRRTLAFSIHELAVILGDKLTAADLVPIFNGFLKDLDEVRIGVLKHLYDFLKLLHADTRREYLYQLQEFLTTDNIRNWRFRYELAEQLILILELYNPRDVYDYLRILALSLCSDKISEVRWISFRLVVAILKKLYSKGETQLGVNFMNELVLQFRHSPKWVGRQAFAFICQILVQEECIPADQFAPHLLPSLLSLASDPVPNVRVSLAKALKLTLLEKAYFTSLGNPHLEAVENTVMAMQLDRDQDVRFFSTTEPKQPYTSSSSPTEQSVD
;
A
#
# COMPACT_ATOMS: atom_id res chain seq x y z
N MET A 1 11.51 -10.85 -1.20
CA MET A 1 12.41 -10.78 -2.36
C MET A 1 11.60 -10.99 -3.63
N ALA A 2 11.15 -9.90 -4.22
CA ALA A 2 10.66 -9.73 -5.60
C ALA A 2 10.42 -8.22 -5.75
N GLY A 3 10.76 -7.54 -6.85
CA GLY A 3 11.60 -7.98 -7.96
C GLY A 3 11.67 -6.88 -9.03
N ILE A 4 12.76 -6.84 -9.81
CA ILE A 4 12.82 -6.08 -11.07
C ILE A 4 13.07 -7.13 -12.17
N PRO A 5 12.18 -7.28 -13.17
CA PRO A 5 12.31 -8.31 -14.20
C PRO A 5 13.26 -7.84 -15.32
N LEU A 6 14.56 -7.89 -15.07
CA LEU A 6 15.57 -7.67 -16.12
C LEU A 6 15.50 -8.82 -17.14
N TYR A 7 15.01 -8.51 -18.34
CA TYR A 7 15.20 -9.34 -19.52
C TYR A 7 16.66 -9.21 -19.99
N PHE A 8 17.50 -10.17 -19.61
CA PHE A 8 18.69 -10.52 -20.40
C PHE A 8 18.42 -11.81 -21.18
N VAL A 9 18.88 -11.84 -22.43
CA VAL A 9 18.86 -13.02 -23.31
C VAL A 9 20.31 -13.32 -23.66
N ASP A 10 20.66 -14.60 -23.71
CA ASP A 10 22.04 -15.08 -23.78
C ASP A 10 22.79 -14.61 -25.05
N LEU A 11 23.79 -13.74 -24.87
CA LEU A 11 24.83 -13.41 -25.85
C LEU A 11 26.14 -13.06 -25.12
N GLN A 12 26.70 -14.03 -24.38
CA GLN A 12 28.02 -13.84 -23.74
C GLN A 12 28.79 -15.17 -23.55
N ASP A 13 28.95 -15.91 -24.64
CA ASP A 13 30.09 -16.81 -24.87
C ASP A 13 31.03 -16.14 -25.91
N ASP A 14 32.30 -16.56 -25.95
CA ASP A 14 33.37 -16.09 -26.85
C ASP A 14 33.78 -14.61 -26.73
N LEU A 15 34.54 -14.23 -25.67
CA LEU A 15 35.56 -13.16 -25.75
C LEU A 15 36.73 -13.22 -24.72
N ASP A 16 37.02 -14.39 -24.14
CA ASP A 16 38.14 -14.61 -23.20
C ASP A 16 39.50 -14.79 -23.90
N ASP A 17 40.03 -13.78 -24.61
CA ASP A 17 41.47 -13.70 -24.94
C ASP A 17 41.98 -12.29 -25.29
N TYR A 18 42.14 -11.41 -24.28
CA TYR A 18 43.10 -10.30 -24.33
C TYR A 18 43.69 -10.03 -22.94
N GLY A 19 44.93 -10.48 -22.71
CA GLY A 19 45.56 -10.44 -21.39
C GLY A 19 45.93 -9.03 -20.91
N PHE A 20 45.54 -8.72 -19.67
CA PHE A 20 46.08 -7.62 -18.86
C PHE A 20 46.97 -8.20 -17.77
N GLU A 21 48.20 -7.70 -17.62
CA GLU A 21 49.12 -8.10 -16.54
C GLU A 21 48.92 -7.24 -15.27
N ASP A 22 49.09 -7.90 -14.12
CA ASP A 22 48.94 -7.43 -12.73
C ASP A 22 49.04 -5.92 -12.45
N TYR A 23 47.95 -5.33 -11.93
CA TYR A 23 47.99 -4.39 -10.80
C TYR A 23 46.84 -4.66 -9.83
N GLY A 24 47.10 -4.53 -8.52
CA GLY A 24 46.21 -4.99 -7.45
C GLY A 24 45.04 -4.06 -7.09
N PRO A 25 44.07 -4.55 -6.29
CA PRO A 25 42.77 -3.88 -6.06
C PRO A 25 42.81 -2.63 -5.16
N ASP A 26 43.96 -2.26 -4.59
CA ASP A 26 44.06 -1.19 -3.57
C ASP A 26 43.89 0.25 -4.13
N CYS A 27 43.59 0.43 -5.42
CA CYS A 27 43.43 1.75 -6.04
C CYS A 27 42.04 2.39 -5.86
N GLU A 28 41.01 1.63 -5.46
CA GLU A 28 39.63 2.16 -5.42
C GLU A 28 39.38 3.23 -4.34
N SER A 29 40.22 3.33 -3.31
CA SER A 29 39.97 4.15 -2.12
C SER A 29 40.85 5.40 -1.95
N MET A 30 41.70 5.76 -2.94
CA MET A 30 42.57 6.93 -2.81
C MET A 30 41.90 8.20 -3.33
N ARG A 31 41.62 9.16 -2.43
CA ARG A 31 41.12 10.50 -2.83
C ARG A 31 42.08 11.15 -3.82
N ILE A 32 41.54 11.67 -4.93
CA ILE A 32 42.35 12.21 -6.02
C ILE A 32 43.10 13.47 -5.61
N THR A 33 42.60 14.26 -4.65
CA THR A 33 43.35 15.40 -4.12
C THR A 33 44.61 14.97 -3.35
N ALA A 34 44.67 13.74 -2.81
CA ALA A 34 45.92 13.15 -2.28
C ALA A 34 46.88 12.65 -3.39
N PHE A 35 46.37 12.22 -4.54
CA PHE A 35 47.19 11.93 -5.73
C PHE A 35 47.80 13.22 -6.31
N LEU A 36 47.05 14.33 -6.29
CA LEU A 36 47.55 15.64 -6.70
C LEU A 36 48.62 16.16 -5.73
N ASP A 37 48.44 16.05 -4.42
CA ASP A 37 49.28 16.69 -3.38
C ASP A 37 50.60 15.96 -3.02
N ILE A 38 51.13 15.11 -3.92
CA ILE A 38 52.47 14.50 -3.76
C ILE A 38 53.55 15.60 -3.66
N PRO A 39 54.25 15.78 -2.52
CA PRO A 39 55.14 16.92 -2.35
C PRO A 39 56.43 16.79 -3.17
N GLY A 40 56.64 17.74 -4.10
CA GLY A 40 57.97 18.03 -4.66
C GLY A 40 58.27 17.57 -6.09
N GLN A 41 57.28 17.21 -6.92
CA GLN A 41 57.53 16.92 -8.35
C GLN A 41 57.41 18.13 -9.29
N ASP A 42 56.55 19.12 -9.00
CA ASP A 42 56.44 20.36 -9.80
C ASP A 42 56.12 21.58 -8.91
N ASN A 43 56.57 22.77 -9.32
CA ASN A 43 56.18 24.06 -8.70
C ASN A 43 54.79 24.54 -9.16
N LEU A 44 53.84 23.63 -9.37
CA LEU A 44 52.51 23.91 -9.91
C LEU A 44 51.45 24.03 -8.79
N THR A 45 50.50 24.95 -8.99
CA THR A 45 49.29 25.05 -8.15
C THR A 45 48.47 23.75 -8.22
N PRO A 46 47.61 23.46 -7.24
CA PRO A 46 46.69 22.31 -7.31
C PRO A 46 45.90 22.24 -8.64
N LEU A 47 45.43 23.38 -9.13
CA LEU A 47 44.71 23.50 -10.41
C LEU A 47 45.63 23.26 -11.62
N GLY A 48 46.86 23.79 -11.62
CA GLY A 48 47.85 23.51 -12.67
C GLY A 48 48.36 22.07 -12.67
N ARG A 49 48.33 21.38 -11.52
CA ARG A 49 48.56 19.93 -11.42
C ARG A 49 47.38 19.14 -12.02
N LEU A 50 46.15 19.54 -11.72
CA LEU A 50 44.94 18.96 -12.32
C LEU A 50 44.98 19.06 -13.86
N GLU A 51 45.24 20.24 -14.42
CA GLU A 51 45.42 20.42 -15.87
C GLU A 51 46.54 19.54 -16.44
N LYS A 52 47.72 19.53 -15.80
CA LYS A 52 48.88 18.73 -16.25
C LYS A 52 48.53 17.25 -16.39
N TYR A 53 47.74 16.68 -15.48
CA TYR A 53 47.34 15.27 -15.56
C TYR A 53 46.15 15.06 -16.51
N ALA A 54 45.13 15.92 -16.48
CA ALA A 54 43.95 15.87 -17.35
C ALA A 54 44.30 15.94 -18.84
N PHE A 55 45.40 16.60 -19.21
CA PHE A 55 45.86 16.73 -20.60
C PHE A 55 47.20 16.02 -20.88
N SER A 56 47.58 15.05 -20.03
CA SER A 56 48.77 14.24 -20.26
C SER A 56 48.53 13.10 -21.27
N GLU A 57 49.57 12.74 -22.02
CA GLU A 57 49.50 11.67 -23.04
C GLU A 57 49.10 10.30 -22.45
N ASN A 58 49.42 10.06 -21.17
CA ASN A 58 49.05 8.84 -20.45
C ASN A 58 47.54 8.76 -20.19
N ILE A 59 46.87 7.80 -20.83
CA ILE A 59 45.44 7.49 -20.66
C ILE A 59 45.07 7.31 -19.18
N PHE A 60 45.87 6.56 -18.41
CA PHE A 60 45.58 6.24 -17.02
C PHE A 60 45.50 7.48 -16.12
N ASN A 61 46.33 8.50 -16.38
CA ASN A 61 46.24 9.76 -15.66
C ASN A 61 44.89 10.45 -15.93
N ARG A 62 44.41 10.43 -17.18
CA ARG A 62 43.16 11.10 -17.59
C ARG A 62 41.93 10.36 -17.08
N GLN A 63 41.95 9.02 -17.11
CA GLN A 63 40.96 8.15 -16.46
C GLN A 63 40.86 8.46 -14.96
N ILE A 64 41.99 8.50 -14.25
CA ILE A 64 42.05 8.88 -12.83
C ILE A 64 41.39 10.24 -12.62
N ILE A 65 41.83 11.30 -13.33
CA ILE A 65 41.23 12.62 -13.13
C ILE A 65 39.72 12.60 -13.36
N ALA A 66 39.23 11.96 -14.43
CA ALA A 66 37.81 11.86 -14.73
C ALA A 66 37.00 11.22 -13.57
N ARG A 67 37.47 10.07 -13.06
CA ARG A 67 36.82 9.28 -11.99
C ARG A 67 36.60 10.05 -10.68
N GLY A 68 37.46 11.03 -10.36
CA GLY A 68 37.36 11.82 -9.13
C GLY A 68 37.04 13.30 -9.32
N LEU A 69 36.52 13.69 -10.49
CA LEU A 69 36.09 15.08 -10.76
C LEU A 69 35.13 15.61 -9.69
N LEU A 70 34.31 14.76 -9.08
CA LEU A 70 33.40 15.14 -7.99
C LEU A 70 34.14 15.65 -6.74
N ASP A 71 35.20 14.97 -6.31
CA ASP A 71 36.01 15.38 -5.14
C ASP A 71 36.87 16.62 -5.46
N VAL A 72 37.35 16.72 -6.70
CA VAL A 72 38.02 17.92 -7.22
C VAL A 72 37.06 19.12 -7.19
N LEU A 73 35.84 18.97 -7.73
CA LEU A 73 34.81 20.02 -7.73
C LEU A 73 34.38 20.43 -6.31
N ARG A 74 34.37 19.50 -5.34
CA ARG A 74 34.15 19.80 -3.92
C ARG A 74 35.27 20.66 -3.35
N ASP A 75 36.53 20.23 -3.51
CA ASP A 75 37.70 20.90 -2.90
C ASP A 75 37.96 22.29 -3.53
N PHE A 76 37.69 22.49 -4.83
CA PHE A 76 37.77 23.82 -5.48
C PHE A 76 36.50 24.67 -5.38
N SER A 77 35.38 24.12 -4.89
CA SER A 77 34.07 24.79 -4.92
C SER A 77 34.07 26.21 -4.32
N SER A 78 34.90 26.49 -3.31
CA SER A 78 34.90 27.77 -2.59
C SER A 78 35.23 28.99 -3.47
N ASN A 79 35.91 28.82 -4.60
CA ASN A 79 36.23 29.90 -5.54
C ASN A 79 35.51 29.70 -6.88
N GLU A 80 34.90 30.77 -7.40
CA GLU A 80 34.16 30.76 -8.66
C GLU A 80 35.08 30.60 -9.88
N GLU A 81 36.25 31.27 -9.90
CA GLU A 81 37.20 31.18 -11.01
C GLU A 81 37.86 29.79 -11.09
N ASP A 82 38.26 29.21 -9.95
CA ASP A 82 38.80 27.83 -9.90
C ASP A 82 37.73 26.83 -10.32
N PHE A 83 36.49 26.95 -9.80
CA PHE A 83 35.38 26.07 -10.15
C PHE A 83 35.06 26.11 -11.65
N LEU A 84 34.96 27.30 -12.26
CA LEU A 84 34.75 27.44 -13.70
C LEU A 84 35.90 26.81 -14.51
N THR A 85 37.14 26.95 -14.04
CA THR A 85 38.30 26.29 -14.67
C THR A 85 38.20 24.76 -14.59
N VAL A 86 37.73 24.19 -13.47
CA VAL A 86 37.45 22.74 -13.38
C VAL A 86 36.32 22.35 -14.34
N MET A 87 35.28 23.16 -14.50
CA MET A 87 34.21 22.89 -15.48
C MET A 87 34.69 22.99 -16.94
N GLU A 88 35.67 23.83 -17.27
CA GLU A 88 36.35 23.80 -18.57
C GLU A 88 37.20 22.53 -18.76
N ILE A 89 37.81 22.01 -17.69
CA ILE A 89 38.53 20.72 -17.72
C ILE A 89 37.57 19.56 -17.93
N VAL A 90 36.39 19.57 -17.29
CA VAL A 90 35.27 18.61 -17.53
C VAL A 90 34.89 18.60 -19.01
N VAL A 91 34.67 19.79 -19.61
CA VAL A 91 34.31 19.89 -21.03
C VAL A 91 35.45 19.43 -21.94
N ARG A 92 36.73 19.73 -21.65
CA ARG A 92 37.85 19.23 -22.46
C ARG A 92 38.09 17.72 -22.31
N LEU A 93 37.94 17.14 -21.12
CA LEU A 93 37.96 15.68 -20.92
C LEU A 93 36.80 14.99 -21.65
N SER A 94 35.68 15.68 -21.85
CA SER A 94 34.55 15.13 -22.59
C SER A 94 34.81 14.91 -24.09
N GLU A 95 35.92 15.44 -24.62
CA GLU A 95 36.37 15.33 -26.02
C GLU A 95 37.57 14.39 -26.20
N ASP A 96 37.89 13.58 -25.17
CA ASP A 96 39.01 12.64 -25.23
C ASP A 96 38.88 11.62 -26.38
N PRO A 97 39.94 11.36 -27.17
CA PRO A 97 39.89 10.29 -28.17
C PRO A 97 39.64 8.89 -27.58
N GLU A 98 39.98 8.67 -26.31
CA GLU A 98 39.94 7.37 -25.65
C GLU A 98 38.58 7.10 -24.96
N PRO A 99 37.78 6.11 -25.41
CA PRO A 99 36.45 5.85 -24.86
C PRO A 99 36.42 5.53 -23.36
N THR A 100 37.48 4.93 -22.81
CA THR A 100 37.54 4.59 -21.37
C THR A 100 37.61 5.84 -20.48
N VAL A 101 38.33 6.89 -20.89
CA VAL A 101 38.33 8.21 -20.20
C VAL A 101 36.93 8.81 -20.20
N ARG A 102 36.23 8.70 -21.34
CA ARG A 102 34.88 9.24 -21.52
C ARG A 102 33.80 8.46 -20.78
N THR A 103 34.02 7.16 -20.54
CA THR A 103 33.17 6.31 -19.69
C THR A 103 33.27 6.74 -18.22
N GLU A 104 34.49 6.78 -17.67
CA GLU A 104 34.74 7.25 -16.29
C GLU A 104 34.19 8.67 -16.04
N LEU A 105 34.22 9.55 -17.05
CA LEU A 105 33.63 10.88 -16.97
C LEU A 105 32.09 10.87 -16.82
N ILE A 106 31.37 10.10 -17.66
CA ILE A 106 29.90 10.12 -17.67
C ILE A 106 29.30 9.48 -16.41
N GLU A 107 29.98 8.50 -15.81
CA GLU A 107 29.60 7.91 -14.51
C GLU A 107 29.55 8.97 -13.38
N GLN A 108 30.41 9.99 -13.43
CA GLN A 108 30.41 11.05 -12.41
C GLN A 108 29.32 12.12 -12.62
N ILE A 109 28.77 12.28 -13.83
CA ILE A 109 27.86 13.41 -14.13
C ILE A 109 26.61 13.42 -13.25
N PRO A 110 25.91 12.31 -12.94
CA PRO A 110 24.77 12.34 -12.02
C PRO A 110 25.15 12.84 -10.62
N GLN A 111 26.26 12.33 -10.05
CA GLN A 111 26.71 12.72 -8.71
C GLN A 111 27.22 14.17 -8.64
N ILE A 112 27.88 14.64 -9.71
CA ILE A 112 28.23 16.05 -9.87
C ILE A 112 26.96 16.91 -9.93
N THR A 113 25.94 16.48 -10.67
CA THR A 113 24.69 17.26 -10.85
C THR A 113 23.93 17.42 -9.53
N ILE A 114 23.83 16.36 -8.72
CA ILE A 114 23.29 16.43 -7.34
C ILE A 114 24.07 17.47 -6.52
N PHE A 115 25.41 17.38 -6.53
CA PHE A 115 26.27 18.31 -5.80
C PHE A 115 26.08 19.78 -6.24
N LEU A 116 25.90 20.04 -7.54
CA LEU A 116 25.60 21.38 -8.05
C LEU A 116 24.25 21.89 -7.52
N GLN A 117 23.20 21.06 -7.51
CA GLN A 117 21.88 21.43 -7.02
C GLN A 117 21.87 21.70 -5.51
N GLU A 118 22.49 20.83 -4.72
CA GLU A 118 22.55 20.95 -3.25
C GLU A 118 23.46 22.10 -2.79
N SER A 119 24.68 22.18 -3.33
CA SER A 119 25.74 23.08 -2.81
C SER A 119 25.84 24.40 -3.55
N ARG A 120 25.28 24.51 -4.76
CA ARG A 120 25.40 25.67 -5.65
C ARG A 120 24.08 26.05 -6.36
N PRO A 121 22.98 26.34 -5.63
CA PRO A 121 21.72 26.81 -6.22
C PRO A 121 21.80 28.19 -6.93
N HIS A 122 22.95 28.86 -6.91
CA HIS A 122 23.25 30.05 -7.71
C HIS A 122 23.82 29.71 -9.12
N PHE A 123 24.19 28.45 -9.36
CA PHE A 123 24.68 27.92 -10.65
C PHE A 123 23.75 26.86 -11.27
N PRO A 124 22.40 27.02 -11.27
CA PRO A 124 21.51 25.98 -11.83
C PRO A 124 21.79 25.74 -13.33
N LYS A 125 22.24 26.78 -14.03
CA LYS A 125 22.65 26.70 -15.44
C LYS A 125 23.94 25.92 -15.68
N ALA A 126 24.79 25.66 -14.69
CA ALA A 126 26.05 24.95 -14.92
C ALA A 126 25.82 23.53 -15.45
N PHE A 127 24.75 22.85 -15.00
CA PHE A 127 24.32 21.60 -15.63
C PHE A 127 23.87 21.82 -17.08
N SER A 128 22.97 22.79 -17.30
CA SER A 128 22.40 23.15 -18.60
C SER A 128 23.44 23.51 -19.67
N GLU A 129 24.50 24.22 -19.27
CA GLU A 129 25.49 24.84 -20.15
C GLU A 129 26.76 23.98 -20.34
N TYR A 130 27.16 23.18 -19.34
CA TYR A 130 28.41 22.39 -19.38
C TYR A 130 28.19 20.87 -19.41
N LEU A 131 27.27 20.34 -18.59
CA LEU A 131 27.13 18.88 -18.39
C LEU A 131 26.13 18.25 -19.35
N LEU A 132 24.95 18.85 -19.52
CA LEU A 132 23.90 18.35 -20.40
C LEU A 132 24.37 18.22 -21.87
N PRO A 133 25.17 19.15 -22.44
CA PRO A 133 25.73 18.95 -23.79
C PRO A 133 26.61 17.70 -23.92
N ILE A 134 27.28 17.26 -22.85
CA ILE A 134 28.07 16.02 -22.82
C ILE A 134 27.12 14.82 -22.86
N VAL A 135 26.13 14.78 -21.96
CA VAL A 135 25.10 13.71 -21.89
C VAL A 135 24.35 13.56 -23.21
N VAL A 136 24.04 14.67 -23.88
CA VAL A 136 23.35 14.69 -25.18
C VAL A 136 24.28 14.23 -26.31
N ARG A 137 25.53 14.71 -26.36
CA ARG A 137 26.51 14.30 -27.39
C ARG A 137 26.87 12.81 -27.28
N TYR A 138 26.96 12.26 -26.08
CA TYR A 138 27.32 10.85 -25.90
C TYR A 138 26.17 9.87 -26.24
N GLN A 139 24.93 10.33 -26.45
CA GLN A 139 23.88 9.47 -27.04
C GLN A 139 24.27 9.00 -28.45
N THR A 140 25.02 9.82 -29.20
CA THR A 140 25.52 9.53 -30.56
C THR A 140 26.97 9.02 -30.56
N ASP A 141 27.53 8.59 -29.43
CA ASP A 141 28.94 8.19 -29.37
C ASP A 141 29.27 6.99 -30.28
N PRO A 142 30.43 6.95 -30.96
CA PRO A 142 30.83 5.77 -31.72
C PRO A 142 31.08 4.52 -30.85
N ASN A 143 31.37 4.65 -29.54
CA ASN A 143 31.62 3.51 -28.67
C ASN A 143 30.35 3.07 -27.89
N ASN A 144 29.95 1.81 -28.06
CA ASN A 144 28.73 1.26 -27.46
C ASN A 144 28.72 1.30 -25.92
N GLN A 145 29.87 1.18 -25.25
CA GLN A 145 29.93 1.22 -23.79
C GLN A 145 29.67 2.64 -23.28
N VAL A 146 30.29 3.65 -23.90
CA VAL A 146 30.01 5.05 -23.58
C VAL A 146 28.53 5.34 -23.76
N ARG A 147 27.90 4.90 -24.87
CA ARG A 147 26.45 5.09 -25.08
C ARG A 147 25.62 4.50 -23.93
N LYS A 148 25.84 3.24 -23.56
CA LYS A 148 25.07 2.55 -22.51
C LYS A 148 25.18 3.22 -21.16
N VAL A 149 26.40 3.57 -20.73
CA VAL A 149 26.60 4.30 -19.46
C VAL A 149 26.01 5.72 -19.54
N THR A 150 26.00 6.37 -20.71
CA THR A 150 25.31 7.66 -20.89
C THR A 150 23.80 7.53 -20.81
N GLN A 151 23.22 6.44 -21.30
CA GLN A 151 21.80 6.16 -21.17
C GLN A 151 21.45 5.94 -19.69
N GLU A 152 22.23 5.13 -18.96
CA GLU A 152 22.06 4.92 -17.51
C GLU A 152 22.18 6.23 -16.72
N ALA A 153 23.21 7.06 -17.01
CA ALA A 153 23.38 8.37 -16.39
C ALA A 153 22.21 9.32 -16.69
N LEU A 154 21.72 9.35 -17.94
CA LEU A 154 20.54 10.13 -18.33
C LEU A 154 19.28 9.65 -17.60
N LEU A 155 19.09 8.33 -17.44
CA LEU A 155 17.96 7.78 -16.70
C LEU A 155 18.01 8.15 -15.21
N ILE A 156 19.19 8.15 -14.57
CA ILE A 156 19.35 8.63 -13.19
C ILE A 156 19.00 10.12 -13.08
N LEU A 157 19.49 10.96 -14.01
CA LEU A 157 19.18 12.39 -14.06
C LEU A 157 17.68 12.67 -14.24
N LEU A 158 16.98 11.84 -15.04
CA LEU A 158 15.55 11.92 -15.26
C LEU A 158 14.74 11.46 -14.04
N GLU A 159 15.05 10.29 -13.48
CA GLU A 159 14.34 9.71 -12.34
C GLU A 159 14.51 10.52 -11.04
N GLN A 160 15.57 11.33 -10.94
CA GLN A 160 15.80 12.27 -9.84
C GLN A 160 15.30 13.70 -10.12
N GLY A 161 14.76 13.99 -11.32
CA GLY A 161 14.25 15.32 -11.67
C GLY A 161 15.34 16.40 -11.80
N LEU A 162 16.56 16.02 -12.21
CA LEU A 162 17.74 16.88 -12.30
C LEU A 162 17.87 17.64 -13.64
N ILE A 163 16.88 17.51 -14.54
CA ILE A 163 16.85 18.17 -15.85
C ILE A 163 15.61 19.08 -15.93
N ASP A 164 15.83 20.38 -16.14
CA ASP A 164 14.74 21.34 -16.36
C ASP A 164 13.90 20.95 -17.60
N GLN A 165 12.57 21.12 -17.52
CA GLN A 165 11.67 20.78 -18.64
C GLN A 165 12.08 21.47 -19.95
N SER A 166 12.49 22.74 -19.90
CA SER A 166 12.98 23.49 -21.07
C SER A 166 14.19 22.81 -21.74
N ASP A 167 15.07 22.20 -20.97
CA ASP A 167 16.26 21.52 -21.47
C ASP A 167 15.92 20.12 -22.00
N LEU A 168 15.03 19.41 -21.30
CA LEU A 168 14.48 18.14 -21.74
C LEU A 168 13.80 18.28 -23.11
N GLU A 169 13.03 19.35 -23.31
CA GLU A 169 12.32 19.66 -24.56
C GLU A 169 13.25 20.13 -25.68
N ASN A 170 14.19 21.05 -25.42
CA ASN A 170 14.97 21.70 -26.48
C ASN A 170 16.31 21.03 -26.79
N LYS A 171 16.86 20.18 -25.91
CA LYS A 171 18.17 19.52 -26.10
C LYS A 171 18.07 18.00 -26.15
N VAL A 172 17.28 17.37 -25.28
CA VAL A 172 17.21 15.90 -25.19
C VAL A 172 16.22 15.32 -26.20
N CYS A 173 14.97 15.80 -26.23
CA CYS A 173 13.94 15.30 -27.16
C CYS A 173 14.38 15.27 -28.64
N PRO A 174 15.02 16.31 -29.21
CA PRO A 174 15.37 16.31 -30.64
C PRO A 174 16.36 15.21 -31.02
N ILE A 175 17.34 14.91 -30.17
CA ILE A 175 18.34 13.86 -30.41
C ILE A 175 17.72 12.46 -30.29
N LEU A 176 16.81 12.24 -29.33
CA LEU A 176 16.10 10.96 -29.24
C LEU A 176 15.12 10.75 -30.42
N LEU A 177 14.48 11.81 -30.91
CA LEU A 177 13.60 11.77 -32.09
C LEU A 177 14.34 11.52 -33.41
N ASP A 178 15.62 11.90 -33.48
CA ASP A 178 16.54 11.59 -34.58
C ASP A 178 17.06 10.14 -34.48
N LEU A 179 17.60 9.74 -33.32
CA LEU A 179 18.11 8.38 -33.06
C LEU A 179 17.04 7.29 -33.26
N SER A 180 15.77 7.58 -32.94
CA SER A 180 14.62 6.71 -33.20
C SER A 180 14.09 6.78 -34.65
N GLY A 181 14.76 7.52 -35.54
CA GLY A 181 14.43 7.63 -36.96
C GLY A 181 14.69 6.33 -37.76
N PRO A 182 13.96 6.10 -38.87
CA PRO A 182 13.95 4.81 -39.58
C PRO A 182 15.28 4.41 -40.23
N GLU A 183 16.14 5.39 -40.54
CA GLU A 183 17.42 5.24 -41.23
C GLU A 183 18.60 4.92 -40.28
N ASN A 184 18.47 5.16 -38.97
CA ASN A 184 19.54 4.92 -38.00
C ASN A 184 19.73 3.42 -37.69
N ASP A 185 20.80 3.03 -36.98
CA ASP A 185 21.00 1.62 -36.60
C ASP A 185 19.90 1.11 -35.66
N ASP A 186 19.71 -0.20 -35.62
CA ASP A 186 18.68 -0.85 -34.83
C ASP A 186 19.00 -0.86 -33.32
N GLU A 187 20.28 -0.78 -32.92
CA GLU A 187 20.67 -0.56 -31.50
C GLU A 187 20.26 0.85 -31.04
N TYR A 188 20.63 1.91 -31.80
CA TYR A 188 20.25 3.30 -31.49
C TYR A 188 18.74 3.49 -31.35
N LYS A 189 17.93 2.82 -32.19
CA LYS A 189 16.47 2.87 -32.09
C LYS A 189 15.98 2.29 -30.76
N VAL A 190 16.39 1.07 -30.40
CA VAL A 190 15.91 0.41 -29.18
C VAL A 190 16.24 1.25 -27.94
N ASP A 191 17.47 1.78 -27.86
CA ASP A 191 17.93 2.60 -26.75
C ASP A 191 17.14 3.92 -26.66
N ALA A 192 16.98 4.64 -27.78
CA ALA A 192 16.23 5.89 -27.82
C ALA A 192 14.76 5.71 -27.43
N VAL A 193 14.12 4.60 -27.84
CA VAL A 193 12.71 4.33 -27.49
C VAL A 193 12.54 4.00 -26.01
N ASN A 194 13.48 3.31 -25.38
CA ASN A 194 13.46 3.09 -23.93
C ASN A 194 13.48 4.42 -23.15
N ILE A 195 14.34 5.36 -23.55
CA ILE A 195 14.44 6.68 -22.91
C ILE A 195 13.20 7.54 -23.20
N ILE A 196 12.73 7.58 -24.46
CA ILE A 196 11.49 8.29 -24.83
C ILE A 196 10.31 7.82 -23.96
N CYS A 197 10.15 6.50 -23.79
CA CYS A 197 9.05 5.96 -22.97
C CYS A 197 9.15 6.40 -21.49
N LYS A 198 10.35 6.39 -20.89
CA LYS A 198 10.55 6.88 -19.52
C LYS A 198 10.39 8.41 -19.38
N MET A 199 10.69 9.19 -20.41
CA MET A 199 10.53 10.65 -20.39
C MET A 199 9.07 11.13 -20.45
N ILE A 200 8.14 10.30 -20.91
CA ILE A 200 6.75 10.71 -21.15
C ILE A 200 6.01 11.15 -19.88
N SER A 201 6.32 10.56 -18.71
CA SER A 201 5.77 10.98 -17.42
C SER A 201 6.40 12.24 -16.82
N LEU A 202 7.47 12.76 -17.42
CA LEU A 202 8.24 13.92 -16.95
C LEU A 202 7.98 15.19 -17.79
N LEU A 203 7.15 15.08 -18.83
CA LEU A 203 6.87 16.13 -19.80
C LEU A 203 5.41 16.59 -19.72
N GLY A 204 5.17 17.86 -20.03
CA GLY A 204 3.81 18.40 -20.14
C GLY A 204 3.02 17.72 -21.27
N LYS A 205 1.72 17.47 -21.05
CA LYS A 205 0.81 16.83 -22.04
C LYS A 205 1.01 17.37 -23.46
N GLN A 206 1.00 18.70 -23.63
CA GLN A 206 1.10 19.33 -24.94
C GLN A 206 2.41 18.95 -25.66
N THR A 207 3.52 18.87 -24.93
CA THR A 207 4.83 18.47 -25.44
C THR A 207 4.83 17.02 -25.89
N VAL A 208 4.28 16.11 -25.08
CA VAL A 208 4.15 14.69 -25.45
C VAL A 208 3.27 14.53 -26.69
N GLU A 209 2.11 15.19 -26.73
CA GLU A 209 1.15 15.13 -27.84
C GLU A 209 1.71 15.71 -29.15
N GLN A 210 2.50 16.79 -29.10
CA GLN A 210 3.01 17.49 -30.29
C GLN A 210 4.37 16.97 -30.79
N MET A 211 5.26 16.53 -29.89
CA MET A 211 6.63 16.09 -30.27
C MET A 211 6.83 14.58 -30.26
N LEU A 212 6.37 13.88 -29.21
CA LEU A 212 6.71 12.46 -28.99
C LEU A 212 5.68 11.51 -29.59
N LEU A 213 4.38 11.82 -29.47
CA LEU A 213 3.28 10.98 -29.93
C LEU A 213 3.35 10.60 -31.42
N PRO A 214 3.72 11.50 -32.37
CA PRO A 214 3.86 11.11 -33.78
C PRO A 214 4.91 10.02 -33.99
N ARG A 215 6.11 10.21 -33.41
CA ARG A 215 7.19 9.22 -33.49
C ARG A 215 6.83 7.93 -32.77
N PHE A 216 6.16 7.99 -31.62
CA PHE A 216 5.67 6.80 -30.91
C PHE A 216 4.72 5.96 -31.78
N CYS A 217 3.84 6.61 -32.57
CA CYS A 217 2.95 5.93 -33.50
C CYS A 217 3.70 5.26 -34.68
N ASP A 218 4.79 5.88 -35.18
CA ASP A 218 5.69 5.25 -36.16
C ASP A 218 6.31 3.97 -35.59
N LEU A 219 6.84 4.06 -34.36
CA LEU A 219 7.58 2.98 -33.69
C LEU A 219 6.70 1.80 -33.28
N CYS A 220 5.45 2.06 -32.89
CA CYS A 220 4.42 1.02 -32.74
C CYS A 220 4.21 0.23 -34.05
N SER A 221 4.51 0.84 -35.19
CA SER A 221 4.34 0.28 -36.54
C SER A 221 5.63 -0.28 -37.13
N ASP A 222 6.75 -0.32 -36.38
CA ASP A 222 8.06 -0.71 -36.93
C ASP A 222 8.03 -2.17 -37.44
N THR A 223 8.22 -2.35 -38.75
CA THR A 223 8.13 -3.65 -39.42
C THR A 223 9.40 -4.49 -39.31
N LYS A 224 10.54 -3.90 -38.93
CA LYS A 224 11.84 -4.57 -38.79
C LYS A 224 12.01 -5.13 -37.37
N LEU A 225 11.72 -4.33 -36.36
CA LEU A 225 12.14 -4.55 -34.98
C LEU A 225 10.98 -4.91 -34.04
N PHE A 226 10.84 -6.21 -33.78
CA PHE A 226 9.99 -6.73 -32.70
C PHE A 226 10.31 -6.08 -31.34
N GLN A 227 11.58 -5.83 -31.03
CA GLN A 227 11.99 -5.25 -29.74
C GLN A 227 11.51 -3.80 -29.57
N VAL A 228 11.54 -2.98 -30.64
CA VAL A 228 11.00 -1.61 -30.61
C VAL A 228 9.49 -1.64 -30.34
N ARG A 229 8.73 -2.45 -31.09
CA ARG A 229 7.30 -2.62 -30.85
C ARG A 229 7.01 -3.12 -29.43
N LYS A 230 7.82 -4.04 -28.89
CA LYS A 230 7.72 -4.58 -27.52
C LYS A 230 7.87 -3.48 -26.45
N VAL A 231 8.85 -2.59 -26.60
CA VAL A 231 9.03 -1.45 -25.69
C VAL A 231 7.84 -0.50 -25.78
N CYS A 232 7.38 -0.15 -26.99
CA CYS A 232 6.18 0.68 -27.17
C CYS A 232 4.93 0.06 -26.52
N ALA A 233 4.67 -1.24 -26.73
CA ALA A 233 3.52 -1.92 -26.16
C ALA A 233 3.58 -2.01 -24.62
N ALA A 234 4.76 -2.19 -24.03
CA ALA A 234 4.93 -2.27 -22.57
C ALA A 234 4.60 -0.94 -21.87
N ASN A 235 4.97 0.19 -22.49
CA ASN A 235 4.75 1.53 -21.95
C ASN A 235 3.46 2.20 -22.49
N PHE A 236 2.65 1.48 -23.28
CA PHE A 236 1.57 2.06 -24.08
C PHE A 236 0.50 2.78 -23.23
N GLY A 237 0.17 2.21 -22.07
CA GLY A 237 -0.77 2.81 -21.12
C GLY A 237 -0.28 4.14 -20.54
N ASP A 238 1.03 4.30 -20.34
CA ASP A 238 1.61 5.53 -19.81
C ASP A 238 1.65 6.66 -20.85
N VAL A 239 1.80 6.30 -22.13
CA VAL A 239 1.58 7.25 -23.24
C VAL A 239 0.11 7.69 -23.29
N CYS A 240 -0.83 6.75 -23.13
CA CYS A 240 -2.27 7.07 -23.07
C CYS A 240 -2.61 8.00 -21.89
N ASN A 241 -2.02 7.73 -20.71
CA ASN A 241 -2.16 8.60 -19.53
C ASN A 241 -1.66 10.03 -19.81
N ALA A 242 -0.48 10.18 -20.42
CA ALA A 242 0.17 11.48 -20.61
C ALA A 242 -0.51 12.35 -21.69
N VAL A 243 -0.98 11.76 -22.80
CA VAL A 243 -1.72 12.51 -23.84
C VAL A 243 -3.21 12.67 -23.51
N GLY A 244 -3.74 11.82 -22.63
CA GLY A 244 -5.14 11.81 -22.21
C GLY A 244 -6.10 11.33 -23.30
N GLN A 245 -7.40 11.39 -22.98
CA GLN A 245 -8.44 10.67 -23.71
C GLN A 245 -8.56 11.02 -25.20
N GLU A 246 -8.70 12.30 -25.59
CA GLU A 246 -8.94 12.67 -27.01
C GLU A 246 -7.82 12.16 -27.92
N ALA A 247 -6.56 12.44 -27.57
CA ALA A 247 -5.40 12.01 -28.34
C ALA A 247 -5.24 10.48 -28.30
N THR A 248 -5.59 9.83 -27.19
CA THR A 248 -5.58 8.36 -27.08
C THR A 248 -6.58 7.73 -28.06
N GLU A 249 -7.85 8.11 -28.01
CA GLU A 249 -8.90 7.56 -28.88
C GLU A 249 -8.64 7.81 -30.38
N LYS A 250 -8.07 8.97 -30.69
CA LYS A 250 -7.82 9.47 -32.06
C LYS A 250 -6.58 8.90 -32.72
N PHE A 251 -5.49 8.71 -31.97
CA PHE A 251 -4.18 8.33 -32.52
C PHE A 251 -3.66 6.99 -32.00
N LEU A 252 -3.80 6.70 -30.70
CA LEU A 252 -3.24 5.50 -30.08
C LEU A 252 -4.13 4.26 -30.26
N ILE A 253 -5.46 4.37 -30.12
CA ILE A 253 -6.35 3.20 -30.22
C ILE A 253 -6.22 2.46 -31.57
N PRO A 254 -6.14 3.12 -32.75
CA PRO A 254 -5.82 2.43 -34.01
C PRO A 254 -4.52 1.61 -33.95
N LYS A 255 -3.46 2.14 -33.34
CA LYS A 255 -2.18 1.43 -33.16
C LYS A 255 -2.24 0.32 -32.12
N PHE A 256 -3.08 0.46 -31.10
CA PHE A 256 -3.33 -0.61 -30.13
C PHE A 256 -4.05 -1.81 -30.78
N LEU A 257 -4.99 -1.55 -31.70
CA LEU A 257 -5.65 -2.60 -32.50
C LEU A 257 -4.66 -3.31 -33.43
N GLU A 258 -3.74 -2.58 -34.08
CA GLU A 258 -2.65 -3.16 -34.89
C GLU A 258 -1.75 -4.07 -34.04
N LEU A 259 -1.26 -3.59 -32.89
CA LEU A 259 -0.37 -4.34 -31.98
C LEU A 259 -1.06 -5.58 -31.36
N CYS A 260 -2.33 -5.47 -30.97
CA CYS A 260 -3.14 -6.61 -30.51
C CYS A 260 -3.37 -7.66 -31.61
N SER A 261 -3.13 -7.33 -32.87
CA SER A 261 -3.29 -8.20 -34.03
C SER A 261 -1.95 -8.69 -34.63
N ASP A 262 -0.82 -8.33 -34.02
CA ASP A 262 0.52 -8.64 -34.54
C ASP A 262 0.75 -10.16 -34.70
N SER A 263 1.39 -10.52 -35.81
CA SER A 263 1.96 -11.86 -36.06
C SER A 263 2.66 -12.50 -34.85
N ALA A 264 3.45 -11.73 -34.11
CA ALA A 264 4.24 -12.18 -32.97
C ALA A 264 3.35 -12.31 -31.72
N TRP A 265 3.16 -13.53 -31.23
CA TRP A 265 2.38 -13.81 -30.01
C TRP A 265 2.92 -13.05 -28.78
N GLY A 266 4.23 -12.77 -28.74
CA GLY A 266 4.85 -11.97 -27.69
C GLY A 266 4.32 -10.53 -27.63
N MET A 267 3.99 -9.94 -28.78
CA MET A 267 3.37 -8.61 -28.83
C MET A 267 1.95 -8.65 -28.29
N ARG A 268 1.13 -9.58 -28.80
CA ARG A 268 -0.27 -9.73 -28.36
C ARG A 268 -0.37 -10.06 -26.85
N LYS A 269 0.61 -10.78 -26.30
CA LYS A 269 0.75 -10.99 -24.85
C LYS A 269 0.99 -9.66 -24.11
N VAL A 270 2.00 -8.88 -24.50
CA VAL A 270 2.29 -7.58 -23.84
C VAL A 270 1.09 -6.62 -23.94
N CYS A 271 0.38 -6.61 -25.08
CA CYS A 271 -0.86 -5.82 -25.21
C CYS A 271 -1.97 -6.31 -24.27
N ALA A 272 -2.06 -7.60 -23.97
CA ALA A 272 -2.97 -8.12 -22.95
C ALA A 272 -2.53 -7.76 -21.51
N GLU A 273 -1.24 -7.50 -21.25
CA GLU A 273 -0.73 -7.03 -19.95
C GLU A 273 -1.11 -5.56 -19.70
N CYS A 274 -0.92 -4.68 -20.68
CA CYS A 274 -1.26 -3.25 -20.55
C CYS A 274 -2.72 -2.89 -20.89
N PHE A 275 -3.56 -3.87 -21.25
CA PHE A 275 -4.93 -3.61 -21.74
C PHE A 275 -5.80 -2.81 -20.76
N MET A 276 -5.65 -3.04 -19.46
CA MET A 276 -6.39 -2.32 -18.42
C MET A 276 -5.98 -0.84 -18.32
N SER A 277 -4.69 -0.52 -18.47
CA SER A 277 -4.22 0.88 -18.43
C SER A 277 -4.57 1.66 -19.68
N VAL A 278 -4.58 1.03 -20.86
CA VAL A 278 -5.15 1.64 -22.08
C VAL A 278 -6.68 1.81 -21.95
N SER A 279 -7.37 0.85 -21.34
CA SER A 279 -8.82 0.88 -21.27
C SER A 279 -9.37 1.99 -20.37
N TYR A 280 -8.80 2.24 -19.19
CA TYR A 280 -9.34 3.27 -18.31
C TYR A 280 -9.17 4.68 -18.88
N THR A 281 -8.19 4.94 -19.76
CA THR A 281 -7.98 6.25 -20.43
C THR A 281 -8.94 6.52 -21.60
N THR A 282 -9.88 5.63 -21.89
CA THR A 282 -10.86 5.77 -23.00
C THR A 282 -12.30 5.87 -22.50
N SER A 283 -13.17 6.51 -23.29
CA SER A 283 -14.61 6.57 -23.05
C SER A 283 -15.25 5.20 -22.90
N SER A 284 -16.33 5.15 -22.12
CA SER A 284 -17.26 4.02 -22.05
C SER A 284 -17.76 3.54 -23.44
N GLU A 285 -17.87 4.43 -24.44
CA GLU A 285 -18.18 4.02 -25.83
C GLU A 285 -17.03 3.26 -26.49
N VAL A 286 -15.80 3.77 -26.45
CA VAL A 286 -14.62 3.09 -27.05
C VAL A 286 -14.32 1.77 -26.33
N ARG A 287 -14.42 1.76 -24.99
CA ARG A 287 -14.35 0.54 -24.17
C ARG A 287 -15.33 -0.53 -24.67
N ARG A 288 -16.58 -0.16 -24.91
CA ARG A 288 -17.66 -1.07 -25.32
C ARG A 288 -17.60 -1.49 -26.80
N ARG A 289 -17.35 -0.55 -27.72
CA ARG A 289 -17.45 -0.79 -29.18
C ARG A 289 -16.17 -1.33 -29.81
N GLN A 290 -14.99 -0.96 -29.30
CA GLN A 290 -13.69 -1.32 -29.89
C GLN A 290 -12.90 -2.28 -29.00
N LEU A 291 -12.70 -1.93 -27.73
CA LEU A 291 -11.83 -2.71 -26.85
C LEU A 291 -12.47 -4.03 -26.39
N SER A 292 -13.79 -4.07 -26.19
CA SER A 292 -14.47 -5.30 -25.75
C SER A 292 -14.39 -6.45 -26.79
N PRO A 293 -14.69 -6.23 -28.09
CA PRO A 293 -14.45 -7.25 -29.11
C PRO A 293 -12.96 -7.65 -29.22
N LEU A 294 -12.05 -6.68 -29.12
CA LEU A 294 -10.60 -6.92 -29.18
C LEU A 294 -10.11 -7.81 -28.03
N PHE A 295 -10.61 -7.60 -26.82
CA PHE A 295 -10.23 -8.43 -25.68
C PHE A 295 -10.76 -9.87 -25.79
N ILE A 296 -11.94 -10.05 -26.39
CA ILE A 296 -12.49 -11.38 -26.70
C ILE A 296 -11.62 -12.13 -27.73
N THR A 297 -10.96 -11.45 -28.68
CA THR A 297 -10.00 -12.13 -29.57
C THR A 297 -8.72 -12.55 -28.85
N LEU A 298 -8.20 -11.74 -27.91
CA LEU A 298 -7.05 -12.09 -27.07
C LEU A 298 -7.35 -13.26 -26.11
N ILE A 299 -8.55 -13.31 -25.53
CA ILE A 299 -9.08 -14.46 -24.78
C ILE A 299 -9.13 -15.73 -25.65
N SER A 300 -9.43 -15.57 -26.93
CA SER A 300 -9.59 -16.66 -27.91
C SER A 300 -8.31 -16.98 -28.70
N ASP A 301 -7.18 -16.36 -28.35
CA ASP A 301 -5.94 -16.41 -29.14
C ASP A 301 -5.43 -17.85 -29.31
N PRO A 302 -4.88 -18.26 -30.48
CA PRO A 302 -4.30 -19.59 -30.66
C PRO A 302 -3.17 -19.90 -29.66
N CYS A 303 -2.38 -18.91 -29.26
CA CYS A 303 -1.27 -19.06 -28.31
C CYS A 303 -1.76 -19.09 -26.86
N ARG A 304 -1.45 -20.19 -26.16
CA ARG A 304 -1.78 -20.37 -24.73
C ARG A 304 -1.31 -19.20 -23.85
N TRP A 305 -0.11 -18.68 -24.10
CA TRP A 305 0.47 -17.59 -23.29
C TRP A 305 -0.29 -16.27 -23.42
N VAL A 306 -0.87 -15.99 -24.60
CA VAL A 306 -1.72 -14.80 -24.80
C VAL A 306 -3.04 -14.99 -24.06
N ARG A 307 -3.69 -16.16 -24.20
CA ARG A 307 -4.93 -16.49 -23.47
C ARG A 307 -4.75 -16.40 -21.96
N GLN A 308 -3.69 -17.00 -21.42
CA GLN A 308 -3.37 -16.98 -19.99
C GLN A 308 -3.32 -15.54 -19.45
N THR A 309 -2.54 -14.69 -20.10
CA THR A 309 -2.47 -13.26 -19.76
C THR A 309 -3.80 -12.53 -19.95
N ALA A 310 -4.56 -12.83 -21.00
CA ALA A 310 -5.88 -12.24 -21.20
C ALA A 310 -6.88 -12.62 -20.09
N PHE A 311 -6.85 -13.85 -19.55
CA PHE A 311 -7.66 -14.21 -18.38
C PHE A 311 -7.16 -13.57 -17.08
N GLN A 312 -5.85 -13.36 -16.92
CA GLN A 312 -5.27 -12.60 -15.80
C GLN A 312 -5.73 -11.14 -15.80
N SER A 313 -5.79 -10.52 -16.99
CA SER A 313 -6.24 -9.14 -17.19
C SER A 313 -7.76 -8.97 -17.33
N LEU A 314 -8.56 -10.04 -17.40
CA LEU A 314 -10.01 -9.96 -17.68
C LEU A 314 -10.80 -9.24 -16.58
N GLY A 315 -10.69 -9.67 -15.34
CA GLY A 315 -11.34 -8.97 -14.22
C GLY A 315 -10.91 -7.50 -14.08
N PRO A 316 -9.60 -7.19 -14.14
CA PRO A 316 -9.10 -5.81 -14.22
C PRO A 316 -9.59 -4.99 -15.42
N PHE A 317 -9.76 -5.60 -16.60
CA PHE A 317 -10.36 -4.91 -17.76
C PHE A 317 -11.86 -4.68 -17.56
N ILE A 318 -12.59 -5.65 -16.99
CA ILE A 318 -14.01 -5.46 -16.62
C ILE A 318 -14.14 -4.33 -15.59
N SER A 319 -13.18 -4.17 -14.67
CA SER A 319 -13.29 -3.11 -13.64
C SER A 319 -13.22 -1.69 -14.21
N THR A 320 -12.73 -1.48 -15.43
CA THR A 320 -12.77 -0.16 -16.11
C THR A 320 -14.16 0.24 -16.61
N PHE A 321 -15.18 -0.63 -16.52
CA PHE A 321 -16.57 -0.27 -16.82
C PHE A 321 -17.33 0.32 -15.60
N ALA A 322 -16.66 0.52 -14.46
CA ALA A 322 -17.26 1.08 -13.26
C ALA A 322 -17.75 2.52 -13.46
N ASN A 323 -18.98 2.82 -13.03
CA ASN A 323 -19.58 4.16 -13.14
C ASN A 323 -20.17 4.59 -11.78
N PRO A 324 -19.82 5.79 -11.23
CA PRO A 324 -20.25 6.19 -9.88
C PRO A 324 -21.77 6.29 -9.73
N SER A 325 -22.48 6.60 -10.82
CA SER A 325 -23.92 6.83 -10.81
C SER A 325 -24.74 5.56 -10.53
N SER A 326 -24.14 4.37 -10.70
CA SER A 326 -24.82 3.07 -10.60
C SER A 326 -24.74 2.40 -9.22
N ALA A 327 -23.67 2.67 -8.46
CA ALA A 327 -23.31 1.90 -7.26
C ALA A 327 -24.08 2.33 -5.99
N GLY A 328 -24.53 3.59 -5.90
CA GLY A 328 -25.59 4.01 -4.97
C GLY A 328 -25.29 3.84 -3.46
N LEU A 329 -24.05 4.11 -3.04
CA LEU A 329 -23.61 4.18 -1.63
C LEU A 329 -23.21 5.63 -1.29
N TYR A 330 -23.43 6.08 -0.05
CA TYR A 330 -22.96 7.39 0.43
C TYR A 330 -22.42 7.30 1.85
N VAL A 331 -21.55 8.24 2.25
CA VAL A 331 -21.00 8.33 3.60
C VAL A 331 -21.80 9.34 4.41
N LYS A 332 -22.14 9.03 5.67
CA LYS A 332 -22.76 9.94 6.64
C LYS A 332 -21.72 10.88 7.25
N GLU A 333 -22.18 11.95 7.91
CA GLU A 333 -21.33 12.91 8.64
C GLU A 333 -20.49 12.28 9.77
N ASP A 334 -20.82 11.04 10.19
CA ASP A 334 -20.08 10.25 11.19
C ASP A 334 -19.04 9.28 10.58
N GLY A 335 -18.84 9.31 9.25
CA GLY A 335 -17.94 8.40 8.53
C GLY A 335 -18.55 7.02 8.21
N THR A 336 -19.81 6.76 8.57
CA THR A 336 -20.47 5.47 8.32
C THR A 336 -21.09 5.43 6.93
N LEU A 337 -20.80 4.38 6.17
CA LEU A 337 -21.46 4.11 4.89
C LEU A 337 -22.97 3.85 5.08
N SER A 338 -23.74 4.25 4.09
CA SER A 338 -25.20 4.21 4.10
C SER A 338 -25.77 4.05 2.69
N ILE A 339 -26.88 3.34 2.61
CA ILE A 339 -27.60 3.08 1.36
C ILE A 339 -28.73 4.11 1.22
N ARG A 340 -28.93 4.66 0.02
CA ARG A 340 -30.24 5.21 -0.35
C ARG A 340 -31.17 4.05 -0.71
N SER A 341 -32.23 3.85 0.07
CA SER A 341 -33.36 3.02 -0.34
C SER A 341 -34.00 3.63 -1.58
N THR A 342 -34.34 2.79 -2.57
CA THR A 342 -35.25 3.17 -3.65
C THR A 342 -36.68 3.27 -3.11
N PRO A 343 -37.57 4.10 -3.70
CA PRO A 343 -38.93 4.27 -3.18
C PRO A 343 -39.76 2.98 -3.11
N ASP A 344 -39.48 2.00 -3.99
CA ASP A 344 -40.26 0.78 -4.14
C ASP A 344 -40.16 -0.20 -2.95
N ASP A 345 -39.13 -0.07 -2.09
CA ASP A 345 -38.89 -0.93 -0.91
C ASP A 345 -39.85 -0.63 0.27
N SER A 346 -41.08 -0.17 -0.05
CA SER A 346 -42.05 0.39 0.92
C SER A 346 -43.53 -0.04 0.73
N THR A 347 -43.82 -1.06 -0.11
CA THR A 347 -45.21 -1.49 -0.37
C THR A 347 -45.50 -3.00 -0.24
N HIS A 348 -44.95 -3.70 0.76
CA HIS A 348 -45.45 -5.04 1.12
C HIS A 348 -45.34 -5.40 2.62
N ASP A 349 -45.86 -4.55 3.53
CA ASP A 349 -46.33 -5.07 4.82
C ASP A 349 -47.42 -4.20 5.47
N PHE A 350 -48.65 -4.71 5.51
CA PHE A 350 -49.66 -4.46 6.56
C PHE A 350 -50.98 -5.20 6.23
N SER A 351 -51.28 -6.28 6.94
CA SER A 351 -52.60 -6.94 6.88
C SER A 351 -52.94 -7.74 8.14
N SER A 352 -53.24 -7.04 9.25
CA SER A 352 -54.13 -7.54 10.31
C SER A 352 -54.66 -6.44 11.24
N SER A 353 -55.86 -5.96 10.90
CA SER A 353 -56.98 -5.65 11.80
C SER A 353 -56.72 -5.22 13.25
N ARG A 354 -56.97 -3.93 13.55
CA ARG A 354 -57.40 -3.50 14.89
C ARG A 354 -58.92 -3.49 14.98
N ILE A 355 -59.48 -4.03 16.06
CA ILE A 355 -60.86 -3.77 16.51
C ILE A 355 -60.81 -2.78 17.69
N ILE A 356 -61.81 -1.92 17.78
CA ILE A 356 -61.86 -0.74 18.67
C ILE A 356 -62.54 -1.09 20.00
N GLN A 357 -62.00 -0.63 21.14
CA GLN A 357 -62.80 0.03 22.21
C GLN A 357 -61.96 0.74 23.29
N ASP A 358 -62.65 1.60 24.04
CA ASP A 358 -62.15 2.72 24.87
C ASP A 358 -61.86 2.36 26.36
N PRO A 359 -61.26 3.27 27.16
CA PRO A 359 -60.57 2.92 28.41
C PRO A 359 -61.41 3.06 29.70
N ALA A 360 -61.00 2.35 30.77
CA ALA A 360 -61.42 2.63 32.14
C ALA A 360 -60.38 2.23 33.23
N VAL A 361 -60.31 3.08 34.26
CA VAL A 361 -59.48 3.01 35.49
C VAL A 361 -59.99 1.94 36.47
N PRO A 362 -59.10 1.29 37.26
CA PRO A 362 -59.27 1.36 38.72
C PRO A 362 -57.96 1.60 39.49
N CYS A 363 -58.08 2.03 40.76
CA CYS A 363 -56.97 2.53 41.59
C CYS A 363 -56.64 1.65 42.81
N SER A 364 -55.44 1.88 43.36
CA SER A 364 -55.11 1.97 44.80
C SER A 364 -54.77 0.71 45.65
N ALA A 365 -53.81 0.96 46.57
CA ALA A 365 -53.50 0.25 47.83
C ALA A 365 -52.87 -1.16 47.77
N SER A 366 -52.08 -1.63 48.76
CA SER A 366 -51.16 -0.97 49.73
C SER A 366 -50.33 -2.04 50.47
N THR A 367 -49.36 -1.65 51.32
CA THR A 367 -48.49 -2.52 52.19
C THR A 367 -47.47 -3.41 51.45
N GLY A 368 -46.35 -3.87 52.06
CA GLY A 368 -45.79 -3.53 53.37
C GLY A 368 -44.52 -4.34 53.75
N ASP A 369 -43.71 -3.75 54.65
CA ASP A 369 -42.67 -4.36 55.52
C ASP A 369 -41.29 -4.85 55.02
N LYS A 370 -40.37 -4.95 56.01
CA LYS A 370 -39.00 -5.52 56.00
C LYS A 370 -38.88 -6.46 57.25
N PRO A 371 -37.77 -6.63 58.02
CA PRO A 371 -36.31 -6.65 57.76
C PRO A 371 -35.54 -7.86 58.42
N ARG A 372 -34.19 -7.94 58.23
CA ARG A 372 -33.19 -8.68 59.06
C ARG A 372 -33.31 -10.24 59.05
N ARG A 373 -32.38 -11.11 59.52
CA ARG A 373 -31.01 -11.13 60.16
C ARG A 373 -30.46 -12.61 59.96
N CYS A 374 -29.22 -13.09 60.20
CA CYS A 374 -27.83 -12.58 60.36
C CYS A 374 -26.84 -13.77 60.62
N HIS A 375 -25.51 -13.58 60.43
CA HIS A 375 -24.38 -14.35 61.06
C HIS A 375 -24.22 -15.86 60.67
N THR A 376 -23.05 -16.55 60.74
CA THR A 376 -21.59 -16.23 60.93
C THR A 376 -20.73 -17.50 60.66
N GLU A 377 -19.49 -17.34 60.13
CA GLU A 377 -18.27 -18.12 60.48
C GLU A 377 -18.21 -19.66 60.18
N SER A 378 -17.10 -20.43 60.26
CA SER A 378 -15.61 -20.26 60.32
C SER A 378 -14.96 -21.68 60.35
N SER A 379 -13.73 -22.02 59.93
CA SER A 379 -12.70 -21.48 58.99
C SER A 379 -11.61 -22.56 58.75
N GLY A 380 -10.81 -22.45 57.67
CA GLY A 380 -9.61 -23.26 57.41
C GLY A 380 -9.18 -23.20 55.92
N ALA A 381 -8.02 -22.74 55.46
CA ALA A 381 -6.63 -22.71 55.99
C ALA A 381 -5.93 -24.10 55.94
N THR A 382 -4.67 -24.27 55.50
CA THR A 382 -3.65 -23.35 54.91
C THR A 382 -2.52 -24.17 54.25
N HIS A 383 -1.48 -23.48 53.71
CA HIS A 383 -0.09 -23.91 53.45
C HIS A 383 0.36 -24.22 52.00
N ARG A 384 1.64 -24.07 51.58
CA ARG A 384 2.68 -23.00 51.74
C ARG A 384 4.12 -23.55 51.51
N MET A 385 4.76 -23.08 50.43
CA MET A 385 6.22 -22.81 50.23
C MET A 385 7.33 -23.91 50.32
N LEU A 386 8.08 -24.01 49.21
CA LEU A 386 9.56 -23.92 49.10
C LEU A 386 10.44 -25.09 49.71
N PRO A 387 11.79 -24.97 49.86
CA PRO A 387 12.77 -25.26 48.78
C PRO A 387 14.07 -26.03 49.21
N ALA A 388 15.14 -25.94 48.40
CA ALA A 388 16.57 -26.21 48.69
C ALA A 388 17.03 -27.70 48.76
N GLU A 389 18.33 -28.06 48.66
CA GLU A 389 19.61 -27.32 48.43
C GLU A 389 20.45 -28.09 47.31
N GLU A 390 21.78 -28.21 47.15
CA GLU A 390 23.03 -27.81 47.86
C GLU A 390 24.26 -27.65 46.91
N THR A 391 25.04 -26.57 47.12
CA THR A 391 26.54 -26.38 47.05
C THR A 391 27.47 -26.86 45.88
N PRO A 392 28.76 -26.38 45.82
CA PRO A 392 29.66 -26.50 44.64
C PRO A 392 31.13 -26.99 44.88
N SER A 393 31.93 -27.20 43.82
CA SER A 393 33.42 -27.22 43.83
C SER A 393 34.04 -27.35 42.40
N ARG A 394 35.32 -27.08 42.06
CA ARG A 394 36.40 -26.18 42.61
C ARG A 394 37.66 -26.18 41.70
N CYS A 395 38.29 -25.01 41.47
CA CYS A 395 39.70 -24.78 41.01
C CYS A 395 40.14 -25.23 39.59
N LYS A 396 41.26 -24.74 38.98
CA LYS A 396 42.01 -23.43 38.96
C LYS A 396 43.24 -23.57 38.04
N LYS A 397 43.58 -22.55 37.22
CA LYS A 397 44.94 -21.91 37.11
C LYS A 397 45.03 -20.84 36.01
N THR A 398 45.89 -19.85 36.24
CA THR A 398 46.35 -18.75 35.34
C THR A 398 47.89 -18.64 35.51
N PRO A 399 48.69 -17.84 34.74
CA PRO A 399 48.65 -16.37 34.56
C PRO A 399 48.79 -15.92 33.08
N GLY A 400 48.92 -14.64 32.68
CA GLY A 400 49.12 -13.38 33.42
C GLY A 400 48.74 -12.12 32.62
N CYS A 401 49.08 -10.93 33.13
CA CYS A 401 48.52 -9.62 32.71
C CYS A 401 49.47 -8.78 31.83
N HIS A 402 48.95 -7.94 30.93
CA HIS A 402 49.39 -6.55 30.68
C HIS A 402 48.32 -5.73 29.90
N LYS A 403 48.40 -4.39 30.02
CA LYS A 403 47.69 -3.29 29.30
C LYS A 403 48.67 -2.08 29.26
N PRO A 404 48.47 -1.00 28.46
CA PRO A 404 47.29 -0.59 27.69
C PRO A 404 47.55 -0.25 26.19
N GLY A 405 46.53 0.19 25.46
CA GLY A 405 46.62 0.76 24.10
C GLY A 405 45.29 0.69 23.33
N GLU A 406 44.99 1.72 22.52
CA GLU A 406 43.84 1.80 21.60
C GLU A 406 44.34 1.72 20.13
N PRO A 407 43.49 1.83 19.08
CA PRO A 407 42.42 0.88 18.74
C PRO A 407 42.46 0.45 17.25
N CYS A 408 41.92 -0.73 16.90
CA CYS A 408 41.45 -0.98 15.51
C CYS A 408 40.40 -2.11 15.39
N LEU A 409 39.68 -2.05 14.29
CA LEU A 409 38.46 -2.74 13.84
C LEU A 409 38.53 -4.28 13.74
N SER A 410 37.36 -4.93 13.88
CA SER A 410 36.88 -5.98 12.94
C SER A 410 35.35 -6.13 13.03
N ASP A 411 34.73 -6.41 11.90
CA ASP A 411 33.29 -6.30 11.58
C ASP A 411 32.33 -7.28 12.29
N VAL A 412 31.02 -6.97 12.27
CA VAL A 412 30.04 -7.62 11.36
C VAL A 412 28.72 -6.80 11.31
N PHE A 413 28.11 -6.77 10.13
CA PHE A 413 26.92 -6.00 9.70
C PHE A 413 25.58 -6.33 10.42
N ASN A 414 24.68 -5.34 10.52
CA ASN A 414 23.53 -5.23 9.59
C ASN A 414 22.93 -3.80 9.53
N SER A 415 22.07 -3.54 8.54
CA SER A 415 21.72 -2.20 8.01
C SER A 415 20.30 -1.69 8.37
N PHE A 416 19.94 -0.54 7.78
CA PHE A 416 18.66 0.18 7.78
C PHE A 416 18.39 1.18 8.91
N LEU A 417 19.05 2.34 8.79
CA LEU A 417 18.52 3.64 9.19
C LEU A 417 18.39 4.51 7.94
N TYR A 418 17.28 5.24 7.78
CA TYR A 418 17.20 6.39 6.88
C TYR A 418 16.46 7.53 7.59
N TRP A 419 16.95 8.75 7.43
CA TRP A 419 16.35 9.94 8.02
C TRP A 419 15.28 10.51 7.10
N ARG A 420 14.26 11.15 7.68
CA ARG A 420 13.42 12.12 6.96
C ARG A 420 13.73 13.52 7.48
N SER A 421 13.75 14.49 6.58
CA SER A 421 13.76 15.90 6.93
C SER A 421 12.49 16.28 7.70
N PRO A 422 12.52 17.28 8.61
CA PRO A 422 11.31 17.80 9.24
C PRO A 422 10.31 18.32 8.21
N LEU A 423 9.02 18.14 8.49
CA LEU A 423 7.96 18.83 7.76
C LEU A 423 7.99 20.34 8.11
N PRO A 424 7.72 21.25 7.17
CA PRO A 424 7.53 22.66 7.47
C PRO A 424 6.40 22.89 8.48
N ASP A 425 6.57 23.89 9.34
CA ASP A 425 5.53 24.32 10.27
C ASP A 425 4.49 25.16 9.50
N ILE A 426 3.21 24.78 9.59
CA ILE A 426 2.09 25.39 8.84
C ILE A 426 1.33 26.43 9.69
N SER A 427 1.88 26.83 10.84
CA SER A 427 1.17 27.60 11.86
C SER A 427 0.87 29.08 11.51
N GLU A 428 1.35 29.61 10.38
CA GLU A 428 1.17 31.03 10.01
C GLU A 428 0.19 31.33 8.86
N GLU A 429 -0.24 30.35 8.06
CA GLU A 429 -1.20 30.61 6.95
C GLU A 429 -2.69 30.67 7.39
N LEU A 430 -2.99 30.39 8.66
CA LEU A 430 -4.36 30.28 9.18
C LEU A 430 -4.98 31.58 9.73
N GLU A 431 -4.24 32.70 9.79
CA GLU A 431 -4.74 33.95 10.42
C GLU A 431 -5.27 35.03 9.44
N MET A 432 -5.13 34.89 8.11
CA MET A 432 -5.42 35.97 7.14
C MET A 432 -6.76 35.89 6.38
N LEU A 433 -7.83 35.30 6.96
CA LEU A 433 -9.21 35.41 6.41
C LEU A 433 -10.29 35.76 7.46
N HIS A 434 -10.05 36.84 8.20
CA HIS A 434 -11.10 37.72 8.73
C HIS A 434 -11.26 38.91 7.75
N VAL A 435 -12.41 39.53 7.45
CA VAL A 435 -13.74 39.64 8.08
C VAL A 435 -14.80 39.80 6.96
N GLU A 436 -16.03 39.27 7.10
CA GLU A 436 -17.27 40.09 7.03
C GLU A 436 -18.56 39.33 7.39
N ARG A 437 -19.45 40.02 8.12
CA ARG A 437 -20.88 39.71 8.26
C ARG A 437 -21.66 41.01 8.09
N PRO A 438 -22.76 40.98 7.35
CA PRO A 438 -24.02 41.39 7.96
C PRO A 438 -25.14 40.37 7.69
N GLY A 439 -26.17 40.35 8.53
CA GLY A 439 -27.37 39.52 8.33
C GLY A 439 -28.65 40.33 8.55
N VAL A 440 -29.81 39.74 8.24
CA VAL A 440 -31.16 40.13 8.71
C VAL A 440 -32.16 39.02 8.32
N ASP A 441 -33.22 38.83 9.11
CA ASP A 441 -34.24 37.78 8.93
C ASP A 441 -35.08 37.90 7.64
N ARG A 442 -35.54 36.75 7.13
CA ARG A 442 -36.97 36.52 6.80
C ARG A 442 -37.33 35.03 6.64
N LYS A 443 -38.64 34.75 6.73
CA LYS A 443 -39.25 33.42 6.64
C LYS A 443 -39.88 33.17 5.27
N GLN A 444 -40.06 31.89 4.94
CA GLN A 444 -40.93 31.35 3.87
C GLN A 444 -40.42 31.68 2.44
N ASP A 445 -40.60 30.83 1.44
CA ASP A 445 -41.68 29.86 1.22
C ASP A 445 -41.26 28.46 0.74
N LEU A 446 -42.24 27.55 0.67
CA LEU A 446 -42.14 26.26 -0.01
C LEU A 446 -42.05 26.45 -1.54
N ASN A 447 -41.14 25.73 -2.20
CA ASN A 447 -41.29 25.47 -3.63
C ASN A 447 -40.75 24.08 -3.98
N ALA A 448 -41.66 23.14 -4.26
CA ALA A 448 -41.30 21.80 -4.70
C ALA A 448 -41.13 21.81 -6.22
N ASN A 449 -39.88 21.79 -6.71
CA ASN A 449 -39.45 21.17 -7.95
C ASN A 449 -37.94 21.36 -8.15
N SER A 450 -37.15 20.36 -7.74
CA SER A 450 -35.84 20.10 -8.33
C SER A 450 -35.62 18.59 -8.39
N LEU A 451 -35.96 18.02 -9.55
CA LEU A 451 -35.54 16.67 -9.92
C LEU A 451 -34.12 16.78 -10.47
N CYS A 452 -33.12 16.26 -9.76
CA CYS A 452 -31.95 15.61 -10.38
C CYS A 452 -31.03 14.91 -9.36
N ASN A 453 -30.61 13.71 -9.76
CA ASN A 453 -29.32 13.04 -9.56
C ASN A 453 -28.34 13.61 -8.51
N ALA A 454 -27.94 12.77 -7.54
CA ALA A 454 -26.85 13.08 -6.61
C ALA A 454 -26.04 11.82 -6.26
N TYR A 455 -25.00 11.58 -7.06
CA TYR A 455 -23.67 10.97 -6.83
C TYR A 455 -23.41 9.95 -5.68
N MET A 456 -22.53 8.99 -5.98
CA MET A 456 -21.67 8.34 -4.98
C MET A 456 -20.53 9.28 -4.55
N ASP A 457 -20.08 9.17 -3.30
CA ASP A 457 -18.92 9.92 -2.79
C ASP A 457 -17.60 9.15 -3.01
N ARG A 458 -16.67 9.81 -3.69
CA ARG A 458 -15.24 9.49 -3.86
C ARG A 458 -14.58 8.97 -2.58
N ASN A 459 -14.88 9.58 -1.43
CA ASN A 459 -14.30 9.20 -0.14
C ASN A 459 -14.55 7.72 0.21
N SER A 460 -15.66 7.13 -0.26
CA SER A 460 -16.03 5.73 0.00
C SER A 460 -14.96 4.75 -0.53
N ILE A 461 -14.61 4.88 -1.81
CA ILE A 461 -13.65 3.98 -2.47
C ILE A 461 -12.23 4.33 -2.01
N GLN A 462 -11.95 5.61 -1.76
CA GLN A 462 -10.67 6.06 -1.24
C GLN A 462 -10.39 5.55 0.19
N MET A 463 -11.40 5.43 1.06
CA MET A 463 -11.24 4.79 2.38
C MET A 463 -11.01 3.28 2.29
N VAL A 464 -11.67 2.56 1.36
CA VAL A 464 -11.38 1.13 1.13
C VAL A 464 -9.92 0.94 0.67
N ILE A 465 -9.48 1.74 -0.31
CA ILE A 465 -8.07 1.74 -0.76
C ILE A 465 -7.10 2.07 0.39
N GLN A 466 -7.43 3.05 1.24
CA GLN A 466 -6.59 3.42 2.39
C GLN A 466 -6.51 2.34 3.47
N SER A 467 -7.58 1.56 3.70
CA SER A 467 -7.54 0.41 4.62
C SER A 467 -6.53 -0.63 4.14
N LEU A 468 -6.58 -0.96 2.84
CA LEU A 468 -5.71 -1.95 2.20
C LEU A 468 -4.25 -1.48 2.06
N GLN A 469 -3.98 -0.17 2.02
CA GLN A 469 -2.63 0.40 1.95
C GLN A 469 -1.73 -0.02 3.13
N GLY A 470 -2.31 -0.37 4.29
CA GLY A 470 -1.56 -0.89 5.44
C GLY A 470 -0.98 -2.30 5.25
N HIS A 471 -1.34 -3.02 4.18
CA HIS A 471 -1.02 -4.44 3.97
C HIS A 471 -0.49 -4.76 2.56
N LEU A 472 0.09 -3.78 1.86
CA LEU A 472 0.66 -3.94 0.50
C LEU A 472 1.84 -4.94 0.41
N ASP A 473 2.36 -5.42 1.53
CA ASP A 473 3.32 -6.54 1.59
C ASP A 473 2.71 -7.88 1.12
N ASP A 474 1.38 -8.01 1.10
CA ASP A 474 0.69 -9.19 0.57
C ASP A 474 0.36 -8.99 -0.92
N PRO A 475 0.84 -9.86 -1.83
CA PRO A 475 0.63 -9.69 -3.27
C PRO A 475 -0.85 -9.83 -3.68
N ASP A 476 -1.68 -10.51 -2.87
CA ASP A 476 -3.12 -10.58 -3.14
C ASP A 476 -3.77 -9.20 -2.92
N ILE A 477 -3.39 -8.51 -1.83
CA ILE A 477 -3.92 -7.19 -1.43
C ILE A 477 -3.36 -6.08 -2.32
N GLN A 478 -2.04 -6.07 -2.57
CA GLN A 478 -1.39 -5.07 -3.44
C GLN A 478 -2.10 -4.98 -4.80
N ALA A 479 -2.43 -6.14 -5.35
CA ALA A 479 -3.07 -6.25 -6.64
C ALA A 479 -4.59 -5.93 -6.53
N GLN A 480 -5.28 -6.29 -5.44
CA GLN A 480 -6.70 -5.91 -5.23
C GLN A 480 -6.87 -4.38 -5.20
N VAL A 481 -5.94 -3.67 -4.55
CA VAL A 481 -5.85 -2.20 -4.60
C VAL A 481 -5.70 -1.67 -6.03
N GLN A 482 -4.96 -2.35 -6.91
CA GLN A 482 -4.84 -1.93 -8.32
C GLN A 482 -6.17 -2.03 -9.07
N VAL A 483 -6.95 -3.09 -8.86
CA VAL A 483 -8.27 -3.28 -9.51
C VAL A 483 -9.27 -2.22 -9.05
N LEU A 484 -9.33 -1.95 -7.73
CA LEU A 484 -10.18 -0.90 -7.16
C LEU A 484 -9.73 0.50 -7.59
N SER A 485 -8.43 0.74 -7.71
CA SER A 485 -7.87 2.02 -8.21
C SER A 485 -8.06 2.22 -9.71
N ALA A 486 -8.19 1.14 -10.49
CA ALA A 486 -8.58 1.19 -11.91
C ALA A 486 -10.08 1.51 -12.06
N ALA A 487 -10.92 0.87 -11.24
CA ALA A 487 -12.35 1.17 -11.18
C ALA A 487 -12.61 2.63 -10.78
N LEU A 488 -11.91 3.15 -9.77
CA LEU A 488 -12.01 4.55 -9.35
C LEU A 488 -11.64 5.54 -10.47
N ARG A 489 -10.50 5.35 -11.14
CA ARG A 489 -10.04 6.26 -12.20
C ARG A 489 -10.90 6.20 -13.47
N ALA A 490 -11.40 5.02 -13.83
CA ALA A 490 -12.36 4.91 -14.93
C ALA A 490 -13.68 5.65 -14.63
N ALA A 491 -14.10 5.62 -13.36
CA ALA A 491 -15.30 6.27 -12.84
C ALA A 491 -15.15 7.81 -12.73
N GLU A 492 -13.94 8.34 -12.57
CA GLU A 492 -13.64 9.78 -12.58
C GLU A 492 -13.79 10.39 -14.00
N LEU A 493 -13.41 9.67 -15.05
CA LEU A 493 -13.44 10.18 -16.43
C LEU A 493 -14.86 10.28 -17.02
N ASP A 494 -15.70 9.25 -16.83
CA ASP A 494 -17.11 9.31 -17.25
C ASP A 494 -17.90 10.41 -16.49
N ALA A 495 -17.43 10.87 -15.32
CA ALA A 495 -18.07 11.90 -14.50
C ALA A 495 -17.82 13.35 -14.97
N ILE A 496 -16.76 13.61 -15.75
CA ILE A 496 -16.42 14.95 -16.27
C ILE A 496 -17.20 15.28 -17.55
N SER A 497 -17.74 14.27 -18.23
CA SER A 497 -18.39 14.39 -19.55
C SER A 497 -19.81 15.02 -19.65
N PRO A 498 -20.59 15.36 -18.58
CA PRO A 498 -21.96 15.85 -18.76
C PRO A 498 -22.18 17.21 -19.46
N ASP A 499 -21.43 18.26 -19.10
CA ASP A 499 -21.91 19.66 -19.27
C ASP A 499 -21.21 20.49 -20.38
N ASP A 500 -19.97 20.20 -20.78
CA ASP A 500 -19.24 21.02 -21.78
C ASP A 500 -19.74 20.84 -23.24
N ALA A 501 -20.68 19.91 -23.48
CA ALA A 501 -21.19 19.56 -24.80
C ALA A 501 -22.12 20.63 -25.46
N GLN A 502 -22.26 21.82 -24.87
CA GLN A 502 -23.16 22.90 -25.35
C GLN A 502 -22.42 24.22 -25.65
N GLY A 503 -21.14 24.13 -26.05
CA GLY A 503 -20.22 25.27 -26.17
C GLY A 503 -19.84 25.80 -27.57
N SER A 504 -20.17 25.14 -28.69
CA SER A 504 -19.88 25.70 -30.05
C SER A 504 -20.63 25.06 -31.21
N ILE A 505 -21.68 25.73 -31.71
CA ILE A 505 -22.22 25.49 -33.06
C ILE A 505 -21.68 26.58 -34.00
N MET A 506 -20.57 26.30 -34.70
CA MET A 506 -20.15 27.09 -35.87
C MET A 506 -20.48 26.37 -37.17
N GLN A 507 -21.01 27.12 -38.13
CA GLN A 507 -21.62 26.59 -39.35
C GLN A 507 -20.56 26.22 -40.39
N PHE A 508 -20.34 24.93 -40.64
CA PHE A 508 -19.64 24.51 -41.86
C PHE A 508 -20.55 24.67 -43.08
N HIS A 509 -20.15 25.59 -43.96
CA HIS A 509 -20.89 25.91 -45.19
C HIS A 509 -20.82 24.74 -46.19
N LYS A 510 -21.94 24.51 -46.88
CA LYS A 510 -22.07 23.48 -47.91
C LYS A 510 -21.28 23.90 -49.16
N MET A 511 -20.12 23.28 -49.40
CA MET A 511 -19.31 23.49 -50.60
C MET A 511 -19.22 22.15 -51.36
N SER A 512 -19.81 22.08 -52.55
CA SER A 512 -19.80 20.85 -53.38
C SER A 512 -18.63 20.85 -54.35
N CYS A 513 -18.11 19.67 -54.68
CA CYS A 513 -17.20 19.47 -55.81
C CYS A 513 -17.69 18.26 -56.66
N PRO A 514 -17.66 18.32 -58.01
CA PRO A 514 -18.29 17.32 -58.87
C PRO A 514 -17.32 16.23 -59.39
N ASP A 515 -17.94 15.23 -60.02
CA ASP A 515 -17.38 14.30 -61.02
C ASP A 515 -16.11 13.48 -60.70
N CYS A 516 -16.28 12.16 -60.52
CA CYS A 516 -15.60 11.20 -61.39
C CYS A 516 -16.34 9.84 -61.51
N LEU A 517 -16.35 9.34 -62.74
CA LEU A 517 -17.14 8.25 -63.32
C LEU A 517 -16.93 6.85 -62.70
N ARG A 518 -17.97 6.00 -62.81
CA ARG A 518 -17.93 4.54 -62.61
C ARG A 518 -17.30 3.79 -63.81
N PRO A 519 -16.73 2.59 -63.59
CA PRO A 519 -16.87 1.42 -64.47
C PRO A 519 -18.07 0.53 -64.05
N PRO A 520 -18.62 -0.32 -64.93
CA PRO A 520 -19.91 -1.01 -64.72
C PRO A 520 -19.84 -2.41 -64.11
N ASP A 521 -21.01 -2.89 -63.63
CA ASP A 521 -21.26 -4.26 -63.16
C ASP A 521 -21.34 -5.31 -64.29
N GLU A 522 -20.89 -6.54 -64.04
CA GLU A 522 -21.42 -7.75 -64.70
C GLU A 522 -21.64 -8.91 -63.69
N HIS A 523 -22.90 -9.20 -63.42
CA HIS A 523 -23.41 -10.48 -62.91
C HIS A 523 -24.53 -10.93 -63.86
N PRO A 524 -24.68 -12.25 -64.14
CA PRO A 524 -25.76 -12.96 -63.45
C PRO A 524 -25.57 -14.47 -63.23
N ALA A 525 -26.11 -14.98 -62.12
CA ALA A 525 -26.67 -16.33 -61.98
C ALA A 525 -27.72 -16.34 -60.84
N GLU A 526 -28.81 -17.10 -60.97
CA GLU A 526 -30.01 -16.99 -60.12
C GLU A 526 -30.41 -18.30 -59.41
N ARG A 527 -30.66 -18.22 -58.08
CA ARG A 527 -31.59 -19.08 -57.27
C ARG A 527 -31.23 -20.60 -57.23
N ILE A 528 -31.92 -21.54 -56.54
CA ILE A 528 -33.19 -21.60 -55.77
C ILE A 528 -32.96 -22.31 -54.39
N ASP A 529 -33.91 -22.15 -53.48
CA ASP A 529 -34.10 -22.65 -52.10
C ASP A 529 -34.44 -24.18 -51.95
N LEU A 530 -34.61 -24.64 -50.69
CA LEU A 530 -35.25 -25.88 -50.15
C LEU A 530 -34.40 -27.14 -49.82
N SER A 531 -33.92 -27.20 -48.57
CA SER A 531 -34.31 -28.11 -47.46
C SER A 531 -34.29 -29.68 -47.51
N GLN A 532 -34.00 -30.25 -46.33
CA GLN A 532 -34.33 -31.60 -45.75
C GLN A 532 -33.69 -32.94 -46.23
N SER A 533 -33.01 -33.62 -45.27
CA SER A 533 -33.19 -35.04 -44.83
C SER A 533 -32.13 -35.35 -43.74
N ILE A 534 -32.43 -35.70 -42.47
CA ILE A 534 -33.03 -36.94 -41.90
C ILE A 534 -32.17 -38.20 -42.21
N GLY A 535 -31.80 -39.06 -41.25
CA GLY A 535 -31.94 -39.05 -39.77
C GLY A 535 -32.00 -40.47 -39.14
N SER A 536 -31.78 -40.59 -37.82
CA SER A 536 -32.15 -41.75 -36.94
C SER A 536 -31.79 -41.42 -35.48
N VAL A 537 -32.63 -41.42 -34.43
CA VAL A 537 -33.94 -42.04 -34.08
C VAL A 537 -33.86 -43.46 -33.50
N TYR A 538 -34.23 -43.56 -32.21
CA TYR A 538 -35.05 -44.63 -31.61
C TYR A 538 -35.98 -43.99 -30.58
N GLU A 539 -37.26 -44.40 -30.55
CA GLU A 539 -38.33 -43.81 -29.71
C GLU A 539 -38.94 -44.85 -28.75
N ARG A 540 -39.56 -44.36 -27.67
CA ARG A 540 -40.77 -44.85 -26.97
C ARG A 540 -40.87 -44.24 -25.55
N GLU A 541 -42.02 -44.06 -24.91
CA GLU A 541 -43.44 -43.82 -25.30
C GLU A 541 -44.17 -43.38 -24.01
N ASP A 542 -45.30 -42.67 -24.14
CA ASP A 542 -46.31 -42.20 -23.16
C ASP A 542 -46.28 -42.67 -21.67
N GLY A 543 -46.71 -41.88 -20.67
CA GLY A 543 -47.28 -40.52 -20.65
C GLY A 543 -48.42 -40.37 -19.61
N GLU A 544 -48.62 -39.19 -19.01
CA GLU A 544 -49.90 -38.74 -18.42
C GLU A 544 -49.85 -37.24 -18.04
N GLN A 545 -51.01 -36.59 -17.86
CA GLN A 545 -51.14 -35.13 -17.67
C GLN A 545 -51.58 -34.74 -16.26
N CYS A 546 -51.14 -33.56 -15.78
CA CYS A 546 -52.08 -32.59 -15.22
C CYS A 546 -51.56 -31.15 -15.39
N THR A 547 -52.49 -30.20 -15.51
CA THR A 547 -52.22 -28.76 -15.64
C THR A 547 -52.36 -28.04 -14.29
N ASP A 548 -51.47 -27.09 -14.02
CA ASP A 548 -51.91 -25.78 -13.51
C ASP A 548 -50.95 -24.67 -14.01
N SER A 549 -51.39 -23.41 -13.96
CA SER A 549 -50.77 -22.32 -14.74
C SER A 549 -50.47 -21.06 -13.94
N THR A 550 -49.19 -20.81 -13.68
CA THR A 550 -48.65 -19.47 -13.35
C THR A 550 -47.34 -19.25 -14.12
N ALA A 551 -47.45 -18.93 -15.40
CA ALA A 551 -46.32 -18.58 -16.25
C ALA A 551 -46.39 -17.09 -16.62
N ASP A 552 -45.87 -16.23 -15.76
CA ASP A 552 -45.46 -14.88 -16.13
C ASP A 552 -44.38 -14.34 -15.19
N ASP A 553 -43.56 -13.41 -15.72
CA ASP A 553 -42.51 -12.60 -15.06
C ASP A 553 -41.21 -13.26 -14.56
N ASP A 554 -40.69 -14.28 -15.27
CA ASP A 554 -39.29 -14.72 -15.14
C ASP A 554 -38.39 -14.14 -16.26
N LYS A 555 -38.43 -12.81 -16.43
CA LYS A 555 -37.49 -12.09 -17.30
C LYS A 555 -36.18 -11.85 -16.55
N VAL A 556 -35.22 -12.74 -16.78
CA VAL A 556 -33.81 -12.57 -16.35
C VAL A 556 -33.35 -11.14 -16.68
N LYS A 557 -33.01 -10.36 -15.65
CA LYS A 557 -32.61 -8.96 -15.77
C LYS A 557 -31.19 -8.89 -16.30
N VAL A 558 -31.04 -8.95 -17.63
CA VAL A 558 -29.76 -8.77 -18.31
C VAL A 558 -29.15 -7.43 -17.89
N GLN A 559 -27.99 -7.48 -17.25
CA GLN A 559 -27.23 -6.30 -16.87
C GLN A 559 -26.65 -5.61 -18.13
N ASP A 560 -26.62 -4.28 -18.13
CA ASP A 560 -26.09 -3.48 -19.24
C ASP A 560 -24.87 -2.63 -18.83
N VAL A 561 -24.19 -2.98 -17.73
CA VAL A 561 -22.99 -2.25 -17.27
C VAL A 561 -21.75 -2.75 -18.02
N VAL A 562 -21.58 -4.07 -18.06
CA VAL A 562 -20.47 -4.77 -18.71
C VAL A 562 -21.00 -5.50 -19.95
N PRO A 563 -20.31 -5.46 -21.10
CA PRO A 563 -20.71 -6.26 -22.26
C PRO A 563 -20.80 -7.75 -21.91
N GLN A 564 -21.99 -8.35 -22.03
CA GLN A 564 -22.27 -9.71 -21.54
C GLN A 564 -21.23 -10.77 -21.96
N PRO A 565 -20.67 -10.80 -23.19
CA PRO A 565 -19.63 -11.76 -23.55
C PRO A 565 -18.36 -11.69 -22.69
N LEU A 566 -17.99 -10.52 -22.14
CA LEU A 566 -16.86 -10.42 -21.20
C LEU A 566 -17.21 -11.03 -19.84
N LEU A 567 -18.43 -10.79 -19.36
CA LEU A 567 -18.94 -11.39 -18.13
C LEU A 567 -19.03 -12.92 -18.27
N ASP A 568 -19.55 -13.44 -19.38
CA ASP A 568 -19.63 -14.88 -19.65
C ASP A 568 -18.23 -15.54 -19.61
N GLN A 569 -17.22 -14.91 -20.22
CA GLN A 569 -15.84 -15.39 -20.14
C GLN A 569 -15.27 -15.31 -18.71
N TYR A 570 -15.67 -14.31 -17.92
CA TYR A 570 -15.23 -14.14 -16.53
C TYR A 570 -15.84 -15.20 -15.59
N LEU A 571 -17.16 -15.38 -15.62
CA LEU A 571 -17.85 -16.41 -14.82
C LEU A 571 -17.27 -17.81 -15.12
N SER A 572 -17.01 -18.08 -16.40
CA SER A 572 -16.42 -19.35 -16.84
C SER A 572 -14.97 -19.59 -16.37
N MET A 573 -14.28 -18.63 -15.76
CA MET A 573 -12.97 -18.86 -15.12
C MET A 573 -13.05 -19.87 -13.95
N THR A 574 -14.26 -20.16 -13.45
CA THR A 574 -14.53 -21.22 -12.47
C THR A 574 -14.64 -22.64 -13.05
N ASP A 575 -14.75 -22.79 -14.37
CA ASP A 575 -14.86 -24.10 -15.03
C ASP A 575 -13.55 -24.90 -14.91
N PRO A 576 -13.56 -26.10 -14.28
CA PRO A 576 -12.37 -26.96 -14.16
C PRO A 576 -11.73 -27.36 -15.49
N ALA A 577 -12.45 -27.33 -16.62
CA ALA A 577 -11.88 -27.57 -17.94
C ALA A 577 -10.96 -26.41 -18.40
N ARG A 578 -11.22 -25.17 -17.97
CA ARG A 578 -10.36 -24.02 -18.27
C ARG A 578 -9.05 -24.05 -17.50
N ALA A 579 -9.06 -24.54 -16.26
CA ALA A 579 -7.85 -24.74 -15.47
C ALA A 579 -6.84 -25.71 -16.14
N GLN A 580 -7.33 -26.67 -16.92
CA GLN A 580 -6.50 -27.64 -17.67
C GLN A 580 -5.97 -27.08 -19.00
N THR A 581 -6.70 -26.17 -19.65
CA THR A 581 -6.43 -25.70 -21.02
C THR A 581 -5.80 -24.31 -21.11
N VAL A 582 -5.86 -23.54 -20.02
CA VAL A 582 -5.30 -22.18 -19.88
C VAL A 582 -4.23 -22.16 -18.79
N ASP A 583 -4.63 -22.14 -17.52
CA ASP A 583 -3.75 -21.93 -16.36
C ASP A 583 -4.36 -22.57 -15.11
N THR A 584 -3.55 -23.27 -14.31
CA THR A 584 -3.98 -23.92 -13.07
C THR A 584 -4.33 -22.93 -11.95
N GLU A 585 -3.90 -21.67 -12.04
CA GLU A 585 -4.25 -20.62 -11.08
C GLU A 585 -5.39 -19.70 -11.63
N ILE A 586 -6.09 -20.06 -12.71
CA ILE A 586 -7.15 -19.24 -13.31
C ILE A 586 -8.30 -18.91 -12.34
N THR A 587 -8.68 -19.86 -11.46
CA THR A 587 -9.69 -19.62 -10.43
C THR A 587 -9.21 -18.61 -9.38
N LYS A 588 -7.90 -18.60 -9.07
CA LYS A 588 -7.29 -17.57 -8.21
C LYS A 588 -7.39 -16.19 -8.86
N HIS A 589 -7.09 -16.05 -10.15
CA HIS A 589 -7.23 -14.78 -10.87
C HIS A 589 -8.69 -14.28 -10.95
N CYS A 590 -9.66 -15.19 -10.96
CA CYS A 590 -11.07 -14.86 -10.79
C CYS A 590 -11.34 -14.30 -9.38
N ALA A 591 -11.12 -15.10 -8.33
CA ALA A 591 -11.33 -14.71 -6.93
C ALA A 591 -10.65 -13.39 -6.54
N TYR A 592 -9.42 -13.22 -6.99
CA TYR A 592 -8.60 -12.01 -6.88
C TYR A 592 -9.31 -10.73 -7.35
N SER A 593 -9.95 -10.77 -8.51
CA SER A 593 -10.52 -9.58 -9.17
C SER A 593 -12.02 -9.36 -8.89
N LEU A 594 -12.66 -10.32 -8.22
CA LEU A 594 -14.10 -10.36 -8.00
C LEU A 594 -14.67 -9.13 -7.25
N PRO A 595 -14.03 -8.57 -6.21
CA PRO A 595 -14.51 -7.34 -5.57
C PRO A 595 -14.61 -6.16 -6.55
N GLY A 596 -13.64 -6.03 -7.46
CA GLY A 596 -13.65 -5.01 -8.50
C GLY A 596 -14.78 -5.21 -9.52
N VAL A 597 -15.00 -6.46 -9.96
CA VAL A 597 -16.12 -6.79 -10.86
C VAL A 597 -17.48 -6.61 -10.19
N ALA A 598 -17.59 -6.91 -8.89
CA ALA A 598 -18.80 -6.67 -8.09
C ALA A 598 -19.08 -5.17 -7.87
N LEU A 599 -18.04 -4.36 -7.63
CA LEU A 599 -18.16 -2.90 -7.57
C LEU A 599 -18.64 -2.33 -8.91
N THR A 600 -18.09 -2.83 -10.03
CA THR A 600 -18.49 -2.43 -11.38
C THR A 600 -19.93 -2.78 -11.70
N LEU A 601 -20.34 -4.05 -11.53
CA LEU A 601 -21.71 -4.48 -11.79
C LEU A 601 -22.71 -3.85 -10.81
N GLY A 602 -22.26 -3.54 -9.59
CA GLY A 602 -23.06 -2.98 -8.50
C GLY A 602 -23.98 -4.00 -7.85
N ARG A 603 -24.37 -3.76 -6.59
CA ARG A 603 -25.19 -4.69 -5.77
C ARG A 603 -26.50 -5.16 -6.42
N GLN A 604 -27.06 -4.39 -7.36
CA GLN A 604 -28.28 -4.75 -8.10
C GLN A 604 -28.07 -6.00 -8.98
N ASN A 605 -26.85 -6.17 -9.50
CA ASN A 605 -26.46 -7.26 -10.40
C ASN A 605 -25.65 -8.35 -9.69
N TRP A 606 -25.63 -8.36 -8.34
CA TRP A 606 -24.95 -9.38 -7.53
C TRP A 606 -25.39 -10.82 -7.87
N HIS A 607 -26.65 -11.00 -8.28
CA HIS A 607 -27.18 -12.27 -8.75
C HIS A 607 -26.41 -12.87 -9.94
N CYS A 608 -25.67 -12.07 -10.72
CA CYS A 608 -24.78 -12.54 -11.77
C CYS A 608 -23.43 -13.11 -11.25
N LEU A 609 -23.03 -12.79 -10.02
CA LEU A 609 -21.74 -13.18 -9.43
C LEU A 609 -21.86 -14.16 -8.26
N LYS A 610 -23.04 -14.26 -7.63
CA LYS A 610 -23.26 -15.05 -6.41
C LYS A 610 -22.75 -16.48 -6.53
N ASP A 611 -23.22 -17.23 -7.52
CA ASP A 611 -22.87 -18.64 -7.74
C ASP A 611 -21.36 -18.82 -8.01
N THR A 612 -20.74 -17.85 -8.68
CA THR A 612 -19.28 -17.80 -8.90
C THR A 612 -18.52 -17.55 -7.60
N TYR A 613 -19.00 -16.66 -6.72
CA TYR A 613 -18.40 -16.40 -5.41
C TYR A 613 -18.55 -17.61 -4.48
N GLU A 614 -19.73 -18.26 -4.44
CA GLU A 614 -19.96 -19.51 -3.70
C GLU A 614 -19.05 -20.64 -4.19
N THR A 615 -18.91 -20.79 -5.52
CA THR A 615 -18.01 -21.79 -6.13
C THR A 615 -16.55 -21.55 -5.75
N LEU A 616 -16.08 -20.31 -5.80
CA LEU A 616 -14.70 -19.93 -5.43
C LEU A 616 -14.45 -20.03 -3.91
N ALA A 617 -15.46 -19.76 -3.08
CA ALA A 617 -15.40 -19.98 -1.64
C ALA A 617 -15.36 -21.47 -1.28
N GLY A 618 -15.89 -22.34 -2.14
CA GLY A 618 -15.77 -23.80 -2.06
C GLY A 618 -14.58 -24.41 -2.79
N ASP A 619 -13.72 -23.63 -3.46
CA ASP A 619 -12.62 -24.15 -4.30
C ASP A 619 -11.67 -25.05 -3.48
N VAL A 620 -11.25 -26.18 -4.06
CA VAL A 620 -10.31 -27.12 -3.44
C VAL A 620 -8.96 -26.48 -3.08
N GLN A 621 -8.54 -25.46 -3.83
CA GLN A 621 -7.32 -24.70 -3.59
C GLN A 621 -7.52 -23.69 -2.44
N TRP A 622 -6.87 -23.94 -1.30
CA TRP A 622 -6.87 -23.01 -0.16
C TRP A 622 -6.40 -21.60 -0.52
N LYS A 623 -5.53 -21.44 -1.55
CA LYS A 623 -5.12 -20.13 -2.08
C LYS A 623 -6.31 -19.29 -2.56
N VAL A 624 -7.27 -19.91 -3.24
CA VAL A 624 -8.43 -19.23 -3.83
C VAL A 624 -9.37 -18.77 -2.72
N ARG A 625 -9.67 -19.69 -1.79
CA ARG A 625 -10.46 -19.39 -0.58
C ARG A 625 -9.81 -18.30 0.27
N ARG A 626 -8.47 -18.32 0.43
CA ARG A 626 -7.69 -17.24 1.07
C ARG A 626 -7.92 -15.91 0.39
N THR A 627 -7.74 -15.80 -0.93
CA THR A 627 -7.88 -14.53 -1.65
C THR A 627 -9.29 -13.92 -1.50
N LEU A 628 -10.33 -14.74 -1.36
CA LEU A 628 -11.68 -14.29 -0.96
C LEU A 628 -11.81 -13.93 0.52
N ALA A 629 -11.20 -14.70 1.42
CA ALA A 629 -11.23 -14.46 2.86
C ALA A 629 -10.60 -13.12 3.26
N PHE A 630 -9.62 -12.63 2.49
CA PHE A 630 -9.07 -11.29 2.66
C PHE A 630 -10.07 -10.20 2.20
N SER A 631 -10.71 -10.35 1.04
CA SER A 631 -11.55 -9.30 0.41
C SER A 631 -13.06 -9.35 0.72
N ILE A 632 -13.54 -10.34 1.49
CA ILE A 632 -14.96 -10.48 1.88
C ILE A 632 -15.52 -9.24 2.60
N HIS A 633 -14.66 -8.47 3.28
CA HIS A 633 -15.04 -7.22 3.93
C HIS A 633 -15.30 -6.08 2.92
N GLU A 634 -14.53 -5.98 1.83
CA GLU A 634 -14.76 -5.07 0.71
C GLU A 634 -16.09 -5.40 0.02
N LEU A 635 -16.32 -6.69 -0.23
CA LEU A 635 -17.55 -7.17 -0.86
C LEU A 635 -18.77 -6.89 0.02
N ALA A 636 -18.63 -6.99 1.35
CA ALA A 636 -19.68 -6.61 2.30
C ALA A 636 -20.02 -5.10 2.25
N VAL A 637 -19.03 -4.22 1.98
CA VAL A 637 -19.28 -2.78 1.73
C VAL A 637 -20.03 -2.57 0.41
N ILE A 638 -19.66 -3.29 -0.65
CA ILE A 638 -20.27 -3.17 -1.98
C ILE A 638 -21.73 -3.63 -1.98
N LEU A 639 -22.02 -4.77 -1.34
CA LEU A 639 -23.34 -5.39 -1.32
C LEU A 639 -24.28 -4.77 -0.28
N GLY A 640 -23.76 -4.43 0.90
CA GLY A 640 -24.50 -3.84 2.00
C GLY A 640 -25.38 -4.81 2.79
N ASP A 641 -25.91 -4.32 3.92
CA ASP A 641 -26.47 -5.07 5.06
C ASP A 641 -27.32 -6.29 4.66
N LYS A 642 -28.36 -6.09 3.83
CA LYS A 642 -29.32 -7.15 3.44
C LYS A 642 -28.64 -8.34 2.74
N LEU A 643 -27.76 -8.07 1.78
CA LEU A 643 -27.08 -9.09 0.99
C LEU A 643 -25.89 -9.69 1.75
N THR A 644 -25.15 -8.87 2.51
CA THR A 644 -24.08 -9.33 3.40
C THR A 644 -24.60 -10.34 4.43
N ALA A 645 -25.76 -10.08 5.04
CA ALA A 645 -26.37 -10.98 6.02
C ALA A 645 -26.92 -12.28 5.40
N ALA A 646 -27.41 -12.23 4.16
CA ALA A 646 -27.97 -13.40 3.46
C ALA A 646 -26.89 -14.31 2.87
N ASP A 647 -25.91 -13.73 2.16
CA ASP A 647 -25.00 -14.47 1.28
C ASP A 647 -23.56 -14.54 1.82
N LEU A 648 -23.04 -13.45 2.41
CA LEU A 648 -21.64 -13.39 2.85
C LEU A 648 -21.42 -13.95 4.26
N VAL A 649 -22.35 -13.75 5.20
CA VAL A 649 -22.26 -14.28 6.57
C VAL A 649 -22.10 -15.81 6.60
N PRO A 650 -22.85 -16.62 5.81
CA PRO A 650 -22.61 -18.06 5.72
C PRO A 650 -21.20 -18.42 5.25
N ILE A 651 -20.65 -17.69 4.28
CA ILE A 651 -19.32 -17.92 3.70
C ILE A 651 -18.21 -17.50 4.66
N PHE A 652 -18.34 -16.35 5.33
CA PHE A 652 -17.48 -15.91 6.42
C PHE A 652 -17.41 -16.97 7.54
N ASN A 653 -18.56 -17.52 7.91
CA ASN A 653 -18.67 -18.61 8.90
C ASN A 653 -18.11 -19.95 8.42
N GLY A 654 -17.86 -20.10 7.12
CA GLY A 654 -17.06 -21.16 6.52
C GLY A 654 -15.56 -20.88 6.67
N PHE A 655 -15.08 -19.70 6.24
CA PHE A 655 -13.67 -19.30 6.34
C PHE A 655 -13.14 -19.29 7.79
N LEU A 656 -13.98 -18.99 8.80
CA LEU A 656 -13.62 -19.11 10.22
C LEU A 656 -13.19 -20.55 10.64
N LYS A 657 -13.67 -21.57 9.92
CA LYS A 657 -13.50 -23.01 10.19
C LYS A 657 -12.60 -23.71 9.17
N ASP A 658 -12.00 -22.94 8.26
CA ASP A 658 -11.03 -23.40 7.27
C ASP A 658 -9.63 -23.56 7.91
N LEU A 659 -8.59 -23.75 7.10
CA LEU A 659 -7.19 -23.78 7.56
C LEU A 659 -6.76 -22.42 8.13
N ASP A 660 -5.82 -22.41 9.09
CA ASP A 660 -5.18 -21.17 9.62
C ASP A 660 -4.74 -20.17 8.51
N GLU A 661 -4.29 -20.66 7.34
CA GLU A 661 -3.85 -19.86 6.17
C GLU A 661 -4.99 -19.15 5.40
N VAL A 662 -6.25 -19.57 5.61
CA VAL A 662 -7.46 -18.91 5.10
C VAL A 662 -8.10 -18.08 6.21
N ARG A 663 -8.20 -18.64 7.43
CA ARG A 663 -8.71 -17.96 8.63
C ARG A 663 -8.01 -16.63 8.90
N ILE A 664 -6.72 -16.48 8.54
CA ILE A 664 -5.96 -15.23 8.74
C ILE A 664 -6.51 -14.07 7.89
N GLY A 665 -7.14 -14.33 6.74
CA GLY A 665 -7.76 -13.29 5.91
C GLY A 665 -8.98 -12.68 6.58
N VAL A 666 -9.93 -13.52 7.02
CA VAL A 666 -11.10 -13.05 7.78
C VAL A 666 -10.73 -12.49 9.15
N LEU A 667 -9.61 -12.91 9.74
CA LEU A 667 -9.10 -12.33 10.97
C LEU A 667 -8.57 -10.91 10.76
N LYS A 668 -7.75 -10.67 9.72
CA LYS A 668 -7.18 -9.34 9.38
C LYS A 668 -8.19 -8.23 9.14
N HIS A 669 -9.41 -8.60 8.74
CA HIS A 669 -10.50 -7.67 8.47
C HIS A 669 -11.74 -7.97 9.31
N LEU A 670 -11.53 -8.61 10.47
CA LEU A 670 -12.57 -9.01 11.42
C LEU A 670 -13.33 -7.79 11.97
N TYR A 671 -12.62 -6.70 12.29
CA TYR A 671 -13.25 -5.45 12.69
C TYR A 671 -14.13 -4.87 11.58
N ASP A 672 -13.61 -4.77 10.36
CA ASP A 672 -14.30 -4.14 9.24
C ASP A 672 -15.57 -4.91 8.86
N PHE A 673 -15.50 -6.24 8.78
CA PHE A 673 -16.66 -7.08 8.50
C PHE A 673 -17.72 -7.00 9.62
N LEU A 674 -17.31 -7.15 10.89
CA LEU A 674 -18.27 -7.11 12.02
C LEU A 674 -18.92 -5.73 12.21
N LYS A 675 -18.24 -4.64 11.83
CA LYS A 675 -18.78 -3.27 11.88
C LYS A 675 -19.99 -3.09 10.97
N LEU A 676 -20.04 -3.79 9.84
CA LEU A 676 -21.14 -3.77 8.87
C LEU A 676 -22.35 -4.63 9.30
N LEU A 677 -22.19 -5.53 10.27
CA LEU A 677 -23.27 -6.38 10.75
C LEU A 677 -24.17 -5.65 11.77
N HIS A 678 -25.46 -5.98 11.75
CA HIS A 678 -26.40 -5.57 12.79
C HIS A 678 -25.97 -6.08 14.18
N ALA A 679 -26.34 -5.33 15.22
CA ALA A 679 -25.80 -5.52 16.58
C ALA A 679 -26.07 -6.92 17.17
N ASP A 680 -27.24 -7.51 16.89
CA ASP A 680 -27.61 -8.84 17.38
C ASP A 680 -26.74 -9.94 16.73
N THR A 681 -26.67 -9.96 15.39
CA THR A 681 -25.81 -10.88 14.63
C THR A 681 -24.34 -10.73 15.00
N ARG A 682 -23.85 -9.48 15.18
CA ARG A 682 -22.48 -9.24 15.66
C ARG A 682 -22.26 -9.86 17.05
N ARG A 683 -23.25 -9.84 17.94
CA ARG A 683 -23.13 -10.40 19.30
C ARG A 683 -22.92 -11.92 19.32
N GLU A 684 -23.43 -12.64 18.33
CA GLU A 684 -23.24 -14.10 18.20
C GLU A 684 -21.77 -14.49 18.00
N TYR A 685 -20.96 -13.62 17.38
CA TYR A 685 -19.54 -13.88 17.17
C TYR A 685 -18.71 -13.87 18.46
N LEU A 686 -19.18 -13.26 19.56
CA LEU A 686 -18.42 -13.19 20.83
C LEU A 686 -18.01 -14.57 21.37
N TYR A 687 -18.80 -15.61 21.11
CA TYR A 687 -18.46 -16.99 21.43
C TYR A 687 -17.43 -17.58 20.45
N GLN A 688 -17.61 -17.32 19.15
CA GLN A 688 -16.74 -17.80 18.06
C GLN A 688 -15.31 -17.22 18.16
N LEU A 689 -15.14 -16.01 18.73
CA LEU A 689 -13.83 -15.41 18.98
C LEU A 689 -12.92 -16.27 19.89
N GLN A 690 -13.50 -17.18 20.68
CA GLN A 690 -12.71 -18.13 21.49
C GLN A 690 -12.05 -19.21 20.62
N GLU A 691 -12.64 -19.55 19.47
CA GLU A 691 -12.10 -20.54 18.51
C GLU A 691 -10.83 -20.05 17.80
N PHE A 692 -10.57 -18.74 17.75
CA PHE A 692 -9.31 -18.19 17.24
C PHE A 692 -8.11 -18.43 18.17
N LEU A 693 -8.32 -18.77 19.45
CA LEU A 693 -7.23 -19.24 20.31
C LEU A 693 -6.76 -20.65 19.95
N THR A 694 -7.65 -21.46 19.36
CA THR A 694 -7.34 -22.77 18.78
C THR A 694 -6.92 -22.62 17.33
N THR A 695 -5.60 -22.48 17.12
CA THR A 695 -4.92 -22.54 15.81
C THR A 695 -4.50 -23.97 15.51
N ASP A 696 -4.65 -24.42 14.25
CA ASP A 696 -4.14 -25.71 13.77
C ASP A 696 -2.64 -25.85 14.06
N ASN A 697 -1.90 -24.76 13.83
CA ASN A 697 -0.47 -24.68 14.05
C ASN A 697 -0.15 -23.83 15.29
N ILE A 698 0.13 -24.49 16.41
CA ILE A 698 0.55 -23.83 17.68
C ILE A 698 1.77 -22.90 17.50
N ARG A 699 2.62 -23.11 16.47
CA ARG A 699 3.75 -22.22 16.15
C ARG A 699 3.35 -20.93 15.42
N ASN A 700 2.12 -20.84 14.90
CA ASN A 700 1.60 -19.65 14.22
C ASN A 700 1.27 -18.55 15.24
N TRP A 701 2.32 -17.94 15.79
CA TRP A 701 2.19 -16.83 16.74
C TRP A 701 1.74 -15.54 16.06
N ARG A 702 1.98 -15.38 14.75
CA ARG A 702 1.51 -14.21 13.98
C ARG A 702 -0.02 -14.16 13.94
N PHE A 703 -0.68 -15.30 13.76
CA PHE A 703 -2.14 -15.39 13.87
C PHE A 703 -2.66 -14.92 15.24
N ARG A 704 -1.96 -15.27 16.34
CA ARG A 704 -2.34 -14.85 17.70
C ARG A 704 -1.93 -13.42 18.04
N TYR A 705 -0.98 -12.85 17.30
CA TYR A 705 -0.64 -11.43 17.34
C TYR A 705 -1.72 -10.60 16.65
N GLU A 706 -2.08 -10.96 15.41
CA GLU A 706 -3.18 -10.38 14.64
C GLU A 706 -4.50 -10.44 15.45
N LEU A 707 -4.82 -11.59 16.05
CA LEU A 707 -5.97 -11.71 16.95
C LEU A 707 -5.95 -10.68 18.07
N ALA A 708 -4.80 -10.39 18.69
CA ALA A 708 -4.71 -9.40 19.75
C ALA A 708 -4.88 -7.95 19.25
N GLU A 709 -4.45 -7.63 18.02
CA GLU A 709 -4.69 -6.33 17.37
C GLU A 709 -6.17 -6.15 17.02
N GLN A 710 -6.76 -7.15 16.36
CA GLN A 710 -8.18 -7.16 15.98
C GLN A 710 -9.09 -7.13 17.22
N LEU A 711 -8.70 -7.81 18.31
CA LEU A 711 -9.40 -7.73 19.60
C LEU A 711 -9.37 -6.31 20.20
N ILE A 712 -8.35 -5.47 19.91
CA ILE A 712 -8.34 -4.06 20.33
C ILE A 712 -9.35 -3.24 19.51
N LEU A 713 -9.38 -3.44 18.19
CA LEU A 713 -10.30 -2.72 17.30
C LEU A 713 -11.76 -3.05 17.60
N ILE A 714 -12.14 -4.33 17.69
CA ILE A 714 -13.54 -4.71 17.94
C ILE A 714 -14.04 -4.30 19.32
N LEU A 715 -13.18 -3.87 20.26
CA LEU A 715 -13.63 -3.38 21.57
C LEU A 715 -14.70 -2.31 21.42
N GLU A 716 -14.61 -1.40 20.44
CA GLU A 716 -15.58 -0.32 20.28
C GLU A 716 -16.99 -0.84 19.93
N LEU A 717 -17.07 -1.91 19.13
CA LEU A 717 -18.30 -2.44 18.51
C LEU A 717 -19.28 -3.11 19.50
N TYR A 718 -18.81 -3.40 20.71
CA TYR A 718 -19.57 -4.06 21.78
C TYR A 718 -19.83 -3.14 22.99
N ASN A 719 -20.80 -3.49 23.83
CA ASN A 719 -21.00 -2.80 25.11
C ASN A 719 -19.94 -3.24 26.15
N PRO A 720 -19.70 -2.46 27.23
CA PRO A 720 -18.66 -2.76 28.22
C PRO A 720 -18.81 -4.11 28.93
N ARG A 721 -20.02 -4.65 29.04
CA ARG A 721 -20.29 -5.91 29.75
C ARG A 721 -19.92 -7.11 28.89
N ASP A 722 -20.34 -7.13 27.63
CA ASP A 722 -19.89 -8.16 26.68
C ASP A 722 -18.36 -8.15 26.51
N VAL A 723 -17.72 -6.97 26.53
CA VAL A 723 -16.24 -6.87 26.54
C VAL A 723 -15.65 -7.48 27.82
N TYR A 724 -16.25 -7.22 28.98
CA TYR A 724 -15.82 -7.80 30.26
C TYR A 724 -16.06 -9.31 30.35
N ASP A 725 -17.19 -9.82 29.86
CA ASP A 725 -17.58 -11.22 30.03
C ASP A 725 -16.87 -12.16 29.03
N TYR A 726 -16.66 -11.72 27.78
CA TYR A 726 -16.08 -12.55 26.72
C TYR A 726 -14.61 -12.19 26.40
N LEU A 727 -14.34 -10.93 26.04
CA LEU A 727 -13.02 -10.54 25.48
C LEU A 727 -11.91 -10.49 26.54
N ARG A 728 -12.27 -10.21 27.79
CA ARG A 728 -11.37 -10.23 28.96
C ARG A 728 -10.58 -11.54 29.09
N ILE A 729 -11.25 -12.68 28.88
CA ILE A 729 -10.66 -14.01 29.00
C ILE A 729 -9.62 -14.25 27.88
N LEU A 730 -9.89 -13.76 26.67
CA LEU A 730 -8.97 -13.80 25.53
C LEU A 730 -7.70 -13.01 25.83
N ALA A 731 -7.83 -11.78 26.32
CA ALA A 731 -6.70 -10.92 26.71
C ALA A 731 -5.81 -11.58 27.77
N LEU A 732 -6.42 -12.12 28.85
CA LEU A 732 -5.70 -12.83 29.91
C LEU A 732 -4.95 -14.08 29.41
N SER A 733 -5.52 -14.78 28.42
CA SER A 733 -4.87 -15.91 27.75
C SER A 733 -3.65 -15.48 26.93
N LEU A 734 -3.82 -14.47 26.06
CA LEU A 734 -2.77 -14.00 25.15
C LEU A 734 -1.63 -13.26 25.88
N CYS A 735 -1.91 -12.56 26.99
CA CYS A 735 -0.88 -12.07 27.93
C CYS A 735 -0.02 -13.19 28.55
N SER A 736 -0.47 -14.45 28.46
CA SER A 736 0.24 -15.64 28.94
C SER A 736 0.92 -16.45 27.82
N ASP A 737 0.97 -15.94 26.58
CA ASP A 737 1.57 -16.62 25.42
C ASP A 737 3.08 -16.91 25.61
N LYS A 738 3.61 -17.83 24.81
CA LYS A 738 5.02 -18.23 24.78
C LYS A 738 5.91 -17.15 24.14
N ILE A 739 5.43 -16.45 23.12
CA ILE A 739 6.16 -15.45 22.34
C ILE A 739 6.05 -14.05 22.98
N SER A 740 7.11 -13.25 22.92
CA SER A 740 7.16 -11.89 23.46
C SER A 740 6.16 -10.95 22.80
N GLU A 741 6.14 -10.92 21.47
CA GLU A 741 5.34 -9.94 20.72
C GLU A 741 3.85 -10.09 20.98
N VAL A 742 3.35 -11.35 20.98
CA VAL A 742 1.95 -11.67 21.32
C VAL A 742 1.59 -11.17 22.72
N ARG A 743 2.47 -11.38 23.72
CA ARG A 743 2.23 -10.84 25.08
C ARG A 743 2.23 -9.31 25.09
N TRP A 744 3.14 -8.67 24.35
CA TRP A 744 3.31 -7.22 24.34
C TRP A 744 2.07 -6.50 23.79
N ILE A 745 1.55 -6.94 22.63
CA ILE A 745 0.28 -6.40 22.11
C ILE A 745 -0.89 -6.71 23.04
N SER A 746 -0.89 -7.88 23.69
CA SER A 746 -1.93 -8.24 24.66
C SER A 746 -1.94 -7.36 25.90
N PHE A 747 -0.80 -6.81 26.33
CA PHE A 747 -0.78 -5.82 27.42
C PHE A 747 -1.52 -4.54 27.01
N ARG A 748 -1.41 -4.11 25.75
CA ARG A 748 -2.20 -2.99 25.20
C ARG A 748 -3.68 -3.33 25.10
N LEU A 749 -4.05 -4.57 24.76
CA LEU A 749 -5.44 -5.05 24.81
C LEU A 749 -6.03 -4.99 26.23
N VAL A 750 -5.29 -5.42 27.25
CA VAL A 750 -5.72 -5.29 28.66
C VAL A 750 -5.95 -3.82 29.05
N VAL A 751 -5.05 -2.92 28.64
CA VAL A 751 -5.15 -1.47 28.86
C VAL A 751 -6.37 -0.88 28.15
N ALA A 752 -6.60 -1.24 26.88
CA ALA A 752 -7.74 -0.77 26.10
C ALA A 752 -9.09 -1.26 26.66
N ILE A 753 -9.16 -2.50 27.16
CA ILE A 753 -10.34 -3.01 27.87
C ILE A 753 -10.60 -2.16 29.14
N LEU A 754 -9.59 -1.92 29.97
CA LEU A 754 -9.73 -1.07 31.16
C LEU A 754 -10.17 0.36 30.80
N LYS A 755 -9.56 0.96 29.77
CA LYS A 755 -9.95 2.28 29.21
C LYS A 755 -11.43 2.33 28.83
N LYS A 756 -11.95 1.29 28.16
CA LYS A 756 -13.37 1.20 27.78
C LYS A 756 -14.30 1.03 28.99
N LEU A 757 -13.91 0.25 30.00
CA LEU A 757 -14.72 0.08 31.23
C LEU A 757 -14.86 1.41 31.98
N TYR A 758 -13.75 2.12 32.22
CA TYR A 758 -13.75 3.40 32.94
C TYR A 758 -14.41 4.53 32.14
N SER A 759 -14.13 4.68 30.85
CA SER A 759 -14.75 5.72 29.99
C SER A 759 -16.26 5.53 29.77
N LYS A 760 -16.82 4.38 30.13
CA LYS A 760 -18.27 4.10 30.13
C LYS A 760 -18.86 3.93 31.54
N GLY A 761 -18.10 4.24 32.60
CA GLY A 761 -18.58 4.29 33.98
C GLY A 761 -18.73 2.94 34.70
N GLU A 762 -18.30 1.83 34.10
CA GLU A 762 -18.38 0.48 34.69
C GLU A 762 -17.19 0.22 35.64
N THR A 763 -16.95 1.15 36.57
CA THR A 763 -15.82 1.16 37.53
C THR A 763 -15.70 -0.14 38.32
N GLN A 764 -16.82 -0.76 38.73
CA GLN A 764 -16.78 -2.03 39.47
C GLN A 764 -16.22 -3.18 38.63
N LEU A 765 -16.50 -3.22 37.32
CA LEU A 765 -15.93 -4.22 36.42
C LEU A 765 -14.43 -3.94 36.20
N GLY A 766 -14.03 -2.67 36.10
CA GLY A 766 -12.63 -2.24 36.08
C GLY A 766 -11.85 -2.70 37.31
N VAL A 767 -12.37 -2.46 38.51
CA VAL A 767 -11.78 -2.92 39.79
C VAL A 767 -11.72 -4.45 39.86
N ASN A 768 -12.78 -5.15 39.44
CA ASN A 768 -12.76 -6.62 39.39
C ASN A 768 -11.66 -7.14 38.45
N PHE A 769 -11.48 -6.52 37.28
CA PHE A 769 -10.44 -6.91 36.32
C PHE A 769 -9.02 -6.60 36.86
N MET A 770 -8.82 -5.45 37.51
CA MET A 770 -7.53 -5.15 38.17
C MET A 770 -7.16 -6.18 39.24
N ASN A 771 -8.12 -6.63 40.04
CA ASN A 771 -7.90 -7.70 41.03
C ASN A 771 -7.54 -9.03 40.36
N GLU A 772 -8.15 -9.37 39.22
CA GLU A 772 -7.84 -10.57 38.44
C GLU A 772 -6.43 -10.51 37.83
N LEU A 773 -6.00 -9.34 37.34
CA LEU A 773 -4.62 -9.11 36.87
C LEU A 773 -3.59 -9.29 37.98
N VAL A 774 -3.89 -8.87 39.22
CA VAL A 774 -3.05 -9.14 40.40
C VAL A 774 -3.00 -10.65 40.68
N LEU A 775 -4.15 -11.31 40.74
CA LEU A 775 -4.24 -12.75 41.03
C LEU A 775 -3.50 -13.62 39.98
N GLN A 776 -3.61 -13.29 38.70
CA GLN A 776 -2.99 -14.07 37.61
C GLN A 776 -1.51 -13.73 37.38
N PHE A 777 -1.16 -12.44 37.32
CA PHE A 777 0.18 -12.01 36.90
C PHE A 777 1.10 -11.69 38.08
N ARG A 778 0.68 -10.87 39.05
CA ARG A 778 1.53 -10.54 40.22
C ARG A 778 1.89 -11.77 41.06
N HIS A 779 0.96 -12.71 41.21
CA HIS A 779 1.18 -13.97 41.92
C HIS A 779 1.63 -15.14 41.02
N SER A 780 1.97 -14.89 39.76
CA SER A 780 2.38 -15.94 38.82
C SER A 780 3.62 -16.71 39.30
N PRO A 781 3.64 -18.05 39.26
CA PRO A 781 4.84 -18.83 39.61
C PRO A 781 5.99 -18.57 38.62
N LYS A 782 5.67 -18.24 37.36
CA LYS A 782 6.64 -17.90 36.32
C LYS A 782 7.05 -16.43 36.44
N TRP A 783 8.35 -16.16 36.42
CA TRP A 783 8.89 -14.79 36.47
C TRP A 783 8.37 -13.90 35.32
N VAL A 784 8.17 -14.49 34.13
CA VAL A 784 7.58 -13.81 32.96
C VAL A 784 6.19 -13.24 33.25
N GLY A 785 5.35 -13.95 34.03
CA GLY A 785 4.02 -13.46 34.43
C GLY A 785 4.11 -12.31 35.43
N ARG A 786 5.07 -12.36 36.37
CA ARG A 786 5.29 -11.26 37.32
C ARG A 786 5.93 -10.04 36.66
N GLN A 787 6.73 -10.24 35.62
CA GLN A 787 7.24 -9.19 34.75
C GLN A 787 6.12 -8.56 33.90
N ALA A 788 5.21 -9.38 33.36
CA ALA A 788 4.01 -8.91 32.65
C ALA A 788 3.15 -7.99 33.51
N PHE A 789 2.98 -8.28 34.81
CA PHE A 789 2.28 -7.38 35.72
C PHE A 789 2.93 -5.98 35.80
N ALA A 790 4.27 -5.92 35.87
CA ALA A 790 4.99 -4.64 35.87
C ALA A 790 4.81 -3.87 34.55
N PHE A 791 4.84 -4.55 33.39
CA PHE A 791 4.61 -3.92 32.09
C PHE A 791 3.16 -3.45 31.89
N ILE A 792 2.16 -4.23 32.30
CA ILE A 792 0.75 -3.82 32.25
C ILE A 792 0.53 -2.57 33.12
N CYS A 793 1.05 -2.56 34.35
CA CYS A 793 1.00 -1.38 35.21
C CYS A 793 1.74 -0.18 34.62
N GLN A 794 2.86 -0.39 33.92
CA GLN A 794 3.59 0.69 33.24
C GLN A 794 2.73 1.32 32.13
N ILE A 795 2.19 0.51 31.21
CA ILE A 795 1.39 1.01 30.08
C ILE A 795 0.09 1.67 30.56
N LEU A 796 -0.56 1.12 31.61
CA LEU A 796 -1.76 1.72 32.23
C LEU A 796 -1.52 3.15 32.72
N VAL A 797 -0.36 3.41 33.32
CA VAL A 797 0.02 4.76 33.79
C VAL A 797 0.47 5.62 32.61
N GLN A 798 1.25 5.08 31.67
CA GLN A 798 1.76 5.81 30.52
C GLN A 798 0.61 6.39 29.67
N GLU A 799 -0.37 5.56 29.30
CA GLU A 799 -1.55 5.94 28.50
C GLU A 799 -2.69 6.61 29.30
N GLU A 800 -2.50 6.85 30.60
CA GLU A 800 -3.47 7.48 31.52
C GLU A 800 -4.90 6.91 31.44
N CYS A 801 -5.00 5.60 31.21
CA CYS A 801 -6.27 4.95 30.84
C CYS A 801 -7.24 4.71 32.01
N ILE A 802 -6.77 4.85 33.25
CA ILE A 802 -7.60 4.77 34.47
C ILE A 802 -7.23 5.91 35.43
N PRO A 803 -8.20 6.44 36.21
CA PRO A 803 -7.92 7.50 37.18
C PRO A 803 -6.87 7.07 38.23
N ALA A 804 -5.99 7.98 38.62
CA ALA A 804 -4.86 7.66 39.49
C ALA A 804 -5.28 7.26 40.92
N ASP A 805 -6.42 7.79 41.40
CA ASP A 805 -7.10 7.39 42.63
C ASP A 805 -7.68 5.96 42.59
N GLN A 806 -7.77 5.35 41.40
CA GLN A 806 -8.16 3.95 41.21
C GLN A 806 -6.93 3.05 41.05
N PHE A 807 -5.89 3.51 40.35
CA PHE A 807 -4.61 2.80 40.24
C PHE A 807 -3.90 2.65 41.60
N ALA A 808 -3.85 3.74 42.38
CA ALA A 808 -3.09 3.80 43.64
C ALA A 808 -3.56 2.84 44.75
N PRO A 809 -4.86 2.62 45.01
CA PRO A 809 -5.31 1.62 45.97
C PRO A 809 -5.26 0.18 45.43
N HIS A 810 -5.51 -0.04 44.12
CA HIS A 810 -5.74 -1.39 43.58
C HIS A 810 -4.50 -2.06 42.96
N LEU A 811 -3.62 -1.31 42.29
CA LEU A 811 -2.47 -1.86 41.56
C LEU A 811 -1.12 -1.50 42.20
N LEU A 812 -0.97 -0.28 42.72
CA LEU A 812 0.33 0.20 43.23
C LEU A 812 0.93 -0.64 44.38
N PRO A 813 0.19 -1.13 45.39
CA PRO A 813 0.78 -1.96 46.45
C PRO A 813 1.31 -3.30 45.91
N SER A 814 0.56 -3.89 44.97
CA SER A 814 0.94 -5.09 44.23
C SER A 814 2.19 -4.84 43.38
N LEU A 815 2.30 -3.67 42.75
CA LEU A 815 3.46 -3.26 41.95
C LEU A 815 4.72 -3.06 42.82
N LEU A 816 4.66 -2.22 43.84
CA LEU A 816 5.80 -1.92 44.72
C LEU A 816 6.37 -3.18 45.39
N SER A 817 5.49 -4.14 45.75
CA SER A 817 5.94 -5.41 46.33
C SER A 817 6.83 -6.27 45.41
N LEU A 818 6.90 -5.98 44.09
CA LEU A 818 7.86 -6.63 43.18
C LEU A 818 9.33 -6.24 43.46
N ALA A 819 9.61 -5.21 44.27
CA ALA A 819 10.97 -4.91 44.72
C ALA A 819 11.58 -6.06 45.55
N SER A 820 10.73 -6.95 46.09
CA SER A 820 11.15 -8.18 46.78
C SER A 820 11.27 -9.42 45.88
N ASP A 821 11.09 -9.29 44.56
CA ASP A 821 11.10 -10.46 43.67
C ASP A 821 12.50 -11.10 43.58
N PRO A 822 12.64 -12.44 43.68
CA PRO A 822 13.94 -13.08 43.55
C PRO A 822 14.61 -12.86 42.18
N VAL A 823 13.85 -12.61 41.11
CA VAL A 823 14.41 -12.51 39.74
C VAL A 823 14.74 -11.05 39.38
N PRO A 824 16.02 -10.71 39.09
CA PRO A 824 16.41 -9.33 38.77
C PRO A 824 15.62 -8.70 37.61
N ASN A 825 15.34 -9.45 36.54
CA ASN A 825 14.57 -8.95 35.39
C ASN A 825 13.18 -8.40 35.77
N VAL A 826 12.55 -8.95 36.82
CA VAL A 826 11.26 -8.47 37.35
C VAL A 826 11.45 -7.15 38.11
N ARG A 827 12.53 -7.06 38.90
CA ARG A 827 12.93 -5.82 39.60
C ARG A 827 13.39 -4.73 38.63
N VAL A 828 14.05 -5.06 37.53
CA VAL A 828 14.38 -4.13 36.42
C VAL A 828 13.11 -3.57 35.79
N SER A 829 12.12 -4.41 35.49
CA SER A 829 10.82 -3.93 34.97
C SER A 829 10.08 -3.03 35.97
N LEU A 830 10.13 -3.34 37.28
CA LEU A 830 9.62 -2.42 38.30
C LEU A 830 10.38 -1.09 38.31
N ALA A 831 11.72 -1.11 38.27
CA ALA A 831 12.54 0.11 38.31
C ALA A 831 12.17 1.06 37.16
N LYS A 832 12.03 0.51 35.95
CA LYS A 832 11.56 1.23 34.77
C LYS A 832 10.15 1.79 34.96
N ALA A 833 9.19 0.96 35.40
CA ALA A 833 7.81 1.39 35.63
C ALA A 833 7.69 2.52 36.67
N LEU A 834 8.53 2.52 37.73
CA LEU A 834 8.54 3.59 38.73
C LEU A 834 9.23 4.86 38.23
N LYS A 835 10.47 4.77 37.72
CA LYS A 835 11.32 5.93 37.42
C LYS A 835 11.14 6.54 36.03
N LEU A 836 10.66 5.79 35.06
CA LEU A 836 10.48 6.21 33.66
C LEU A 836 9.00 6.29 33.26
N THR A 837 8.08 6.29 34.23
CA THR A 837 6.63 6.38 33.96
C THR A 837 5.83 6.86 35.18
N LEU A 838 5.89 6.19 36.34
CA LEU A 838 5.06 6.56 37.50
C LEU A 838 5.42 7.93 38.06
N LEU A 839 6.72 8.19 38.27
CA LEU A 839 7.24 9.45 38.80
C LEU A 839 7.25 10.61 37.77
N GLU A 840 6.86 10.35 36.51
CA GLU A 840 6.62 11.41 35.52
C GLU A 840 5.23 12.04 35.68
N LYS A 841 4.28 11.35 36.33
CA LYS A 841 2.89 11.82 36.48
C LYS A 841 2.72 12.65 37.75
N ALA A 842 2.25 13.89 37.59
CA ALA A 842 2.09 14.88 38.66
C ALA A 842 1.33 14.39 39.90
N TYR A 843 0.37 13.47 39.74
CA TYR A 843 -0.34 12.86 40.87
C TYR A 843 0.61 12.16 41.85
N PHE A 844 1.60 11.40 41.35
CA PHE A 844 2.51 10.63 42.20
C PHE A 844 3.67 11.46 42.75
N THR A 845 3.86 12.70 42.30
CA THR A 845 4.90 13.64 42.78
C THR A 845 4.34 14.81 43.59
N SER A 846 3.02 14.99 43.66
CA SER A 846 2.40 16.08 44.44
C SER A 846 2.61 15.90 45.95
N LEU A 847 3.06 16.96 46.64
CA LEU A 847 3.16 16.98 48.10
C LEU A 847 1.77 16.75 48.72
N GLY A 848 1.66 15.70 49.54
CA GLY A 848 0.41 15.28 50.19
C GLY A 848 -0.21 13.98 49.64
N ASN A 849 0.33 13.40 48.56
CA ASN A 849 -0.09 12.06 48.14
C ASN A 849 0.38 10.99 49.16
N PRO A 850 -0.52 10.19 49.78
CA PRO A 850 -0.16 9.20 50.79
C PRO A 850 0.66 8.01 50.24
N HIS A 851 0.84 7.92 48.91
CA HIS A 851 1.61 6.88 48.25
C HIS A 851 3.01 7.34 47.80
N LEU A 852 3.31 8.64 47.78
CA LEU A 852 4.60 9.18 47.35
C LEU A 852 5.76 8.59 48.18
N GLU A 853 5.67 8.65 49.50
CA GLU A 853 6.66 8.09 50.43
C GLU A 853 6.90 6.59 50.18
N ALA A 854 5.86 5.83 49.85
CA ALA A 854 5.97 4.40 49.56
C ALA A 854 6.68 4.13 48.22
N VAL A 855 6.46 4.97 47.21
CA VAL A 855 7.17 4.91 45.92
C VAL A 855 8.64 5.28 46.10
N GLU A 856 8.94 6.40 46.77
CA GLU A 856 10.30 6.88 47.00
C GLU A 856 11.14 5.89 47.80
N ASN A 857 10.63 5.39 48.93
CA ASN A 857 11.31 4.36 49.72
C ASN A 857 11.57 3.07 48.91
N THR A 858 10.65 2.70 48.02
CA THR A 858 10.84 1.55 47.12
C THR A 858 11.96 1.81 46.11
N VAL A 859 12.00 3.00 45.48
CA VAL A 859 13.07 3.39 44.57
C VAL A 859 14.42 3.44 45.27
N MET A 860 14.51 4.04 46.47
CA MET A 860 15.75 4.07 47.26
C MET A 860 16.26 2.66 47.62
N ALA A 861 15.36 1.73 47.96
CA ALA A 861 15.73 0.34 48.20
C ALA A 861 16.31 -0.34 46.95
N MET A 862 15.81 0.00 45.76
CA MET A 862 16.28 -0.54 44.47
C MET A 862 17.60 0.10 43.99
N GLN A 863 17.89 1.34 44.39
CA GLN A 863 19.21 1.97 44.21
C GLN A 863 20.30 1.30 45.06
N LEU A 864 19.90 0.51 46.07
CA LEU A 864 20.75 -0.33 46.91
C LEU A 864 20.64 -1.83 46.58
N ASP A 865 20.06 -2.20 45.43
CA ASP A 865 19.95 -3.60 45.01
C ASP A 865 21.33 -4.26 44.80
N ARG A 866 21.39 -5.58 44.95
CA ARG A 866 22.60 -6.37 44.72
C ARG A 866 22.94 -6.45 43.23
N ASP A 867 21.91 -6.43 42.39
CA ASP A 867 22.02 -6.47 40.93
C ASP A 867 22.51 -5.12 40.37
N GLN A 868 23.19 -5.13 39.23
CA GLN A 868 23.72 -3.90 38.62
C GLN A 868 22.66 -3.19 37.76
N ASP A 869 21.83 -3.94 37.03
CA ASP A 869 20.85 -3.38 36.10
C ASP A 869 19.66 -2.80 36.87
N VAL A 870 19.25 -3.46 37.96
CA VAL A 870 18.21 -2.92 38.86
C VAL A 870 18.63 -1.56 39.41
N ARG A 871 19.87 -1.45 39.89
CA ARG A 871 20.44 -0.17 40.35
C ARG A 871 20.45 0.87 39.23
N PHE A 872 21.03 0.54 38.08
CA PHE A 872 21.12 1.45 36.93
C PHE A 872 19.74 2.03 36.53
N PHE A 873 18.73 1.18 36.35
CA PHE A 873 17.38 1.64 35.98
C PHE A 873 16.64 2.35 37.12
N SER A 874 16.99 2.12 38.39
CA SER A 874 16.45 2.88 39.54
C SER A 874 17.16 4.23 39.79
N THR A 875 18.39 4.41 39.27
CA THR A 875 19.11 5.70 39.27
C THR A 875 18.87 6.52 38.01
N THR A 876 18.43 5.90 36.91
CA THR A 876 18.14 6.59 35.64
C THR A 876 17.09 7.68 35.84
N GLU A 877 17.37 8.90 35.39
CA GLU A 877 16.39 9.99 35.36
C GLU A 877 15.51 9.89 34.10
N PRO A 878 14.23 10.30 34.16
CA PRO A 878 13.39 10.37 32.97
C PRO A 878 14.01 11.31 31.95
N LYS A 879 13.92 10.98 30.66
CA LYS A 879 14.33 11.90 29.60
C LYS A 879 13.41 13.10 29.65
N GLN A 880 13.94 14.27 30.01
CA GLN A 880 13.20 15.52 29.87
C GLN A 880 12.74 15.65 28.40
N PRO A 881 11.45 15.95 28.13
CA PRO A 881 11.06 16.37 26.79
C PRO A 881 11.84 17.63 26.43
N TYR A 882 12.23 17.77 25.17
CA TYR A 882 13.03 18.91 24.70
C TYR A 882 12.23 20.22 24.76
N THR A 883 12.21 20.85 25.94
CA THR A 883 11.81 22.25 26.06
C THR A 883 12.88 23.12 25.40
N SER A 884 12.48 23.89 24.39
CA SER A 884 13.31 24.83 23.64
C SER A 884 14.22 25.65 24.54
N SER A 885 15.51 25.75 24.18
CA SER A 885 16.54 26.42 24.99
C SER A 885 16.19 27.87 25.31
N SER A 886 16.07 28.19 26.60
CA SER A 886 16.05 29.57 27.08
C SER A 886 17.38 30.25 26.74
N SER A 887 17.32 31.35 25.99
CA SER A 887 18.48 32.18 25.64
C SER A 887 19.24 32.68 26.87
N PRO A 888 20.58 32.78 26.84
CA PRO A 888 21.34 33.37 27.93
C PRO A 888 21.01 34.86 28.05
N THR A 889 20.62 35.30 29.26
CA THR A 889 20.40 36.72 29.56
C THR A 889 21.72 37.48 29.53
N GLU A 890 21.77 38.56 28.77
CA GLU A 890 22.90 39.50 28.75
C GLU A 890 23.11 40.13 30.14
N GLN A 891 24.38 40.33 30.51
CA GLN A 891 24.74 41.14 31.68
C GLN A 891 25.11 42.55 31.20
N SER A 892 24.38 43.56 31.65
CA SER A 892 24.73 44.96 31.44
C SER A 892 24.60 45.78 32.73
N VAL A 893 25.77 46.16 33.27
CA VAL A 893 26.05 47.44 33.95
C VAL A 893 25.06 47.92 35.02
N ASP A 894 25.35 47.60 36.29
CA ASP A 894 26.00 48.53 37.23
C ASP A 894 26.63 47.76 38.42
#